data_AF-A0A0Q7J0D8-F1
#
_entry.id   AF-A0A0Q7J0D8-F1
#
_cell.length_a   1.000
_cell.length_b   1.000
_cell.length_c   1.000
_cell.angle_alpha   90.00
_cell.angle_beta   90.00
_cell.angle_gamma   90.00
#
_symmetry.space_group_name_H-M   'P 1'
#
loop_
_entity.id
_entity.type
_entity.pdbx_description
1 polymer ?
#
loop_
_entity_poly.entity_id
_entity_poly.type
_entity_poly.pdbx_seq_one_letter_code
_entity_poly.pdbx_strand_id
1 'polypeptide(L)'
;MKLNRDWENPHVAHKNRHPMHEPYGIYETVEQALSGDRRASKYVKCLNGTWKFKTFSSPDVVTDEFYHPAYDVSKWDDIPVPSNWELFGYGKPIYTNIKYPFARKGADSHHEIQLKQDEFVLNPPYVPEDNLTGCYVLSFEIPEHFNGRDLFIDFAGVESCFYLWLNGKFVGYSQDSKLNASFDITDYIQTGQNHLAVQVMRFGAGSYLEDQDYWHLSGIFRDVLIYAKPRMRIHDYKIETLFPGDYDNAELAVTVYPNNQASCYGEAHVRLSLYDHDRKLVTQFETPKFADFRSYLQDNYVAKVKQTIKSPQLWSDEIPYLYKLVLEMIDPDGNVVDIESANVGFREISIDNTGILKINGKRLIIRGTNLHAFCPETGRVVSTEYMSEQIKIMKSLNINAVRTSHYPHAVEWYDLCDELGIYVVDEANIETHGIGGQLSASPEWTHAYMERAARMVLRDKNHPSIILWSLGNESGYGANHAAMYGWMKEYDKTRYVQYESLNPPANISDIMAPMYPQKDWIVDCMTSSDDLRPFIMCEYAYAKSNSNGNFKEFWDLIYKFPRFQGGFIWDFQDKALVRHDESGNKKYVYGGAFQEEIIDSAPDMCLNGIVFPDLTLKPAAYEIKNVQAPVQIDCFERPYDVPGNKSYRIYNHYTHRDLSHLDIGWELVCDGKVVENGTLPRLHTPAGAIERLQAPYDPTKVSGEAFLNFYAYLNEDTYYANKGTCIYACQVELKDSVYEIHTGDIQSGSLVYEEAADRIHIYNENTNVVFSKETAEFISVRYNNQDYFTGGANNFYRPPTGIDAGVPGETLNYADDWRSLGLDSDQKEIKRIRVYAAPASVIIQVHVLYHGCIETLTEYAIGGKGIEITNTVVNNANVDTLPRIGLSFTFPAAWKSIKWYGRGPWENYADRKTAAFVGIYESSVEEQHVPYIVPVECGGKEDVRFLYVSADDRKVKVTSAGHFHFDIHQYSIGQYDNAAYEDELGTSDSVFLHIDYKHAGLGGDTGWTKNIHDEYKIEKGIYVYKITLEIVD
;
A
#
# COMPACT_ATOMS: atom_id res chain seq x y z
N MET A 1 -3.73 -20.05 41.75
CA MET A 1 -4.69 -18.94 42.02
C MET A 1 -5.59 -18.83 40.79
N LYS A 2 -6.92 -18.91 40.90
CA LYS A 2 -7.79 -18.73 39.71
C LYS A 2 -7.70 -17.26 39.31
N LEU A 3 -7.23 -16.97 38.10
CA LEU A 3 -7.13 -15.60 37.60
C LEU A 3 -8.53 -14.98 37.58
N ASN A 4 -8.65 -13.73 38.03
CA ASN A 4 -9.84 -12.94 37.73
C ASN A 4 -9.78 -12.72 36.21
N ARG A 5 -10.84 -13.10 35.46
CA ARG A 5 -10.88 -13.06 33.97
C ARG A 5 -10.76 -11.62 33.44
N ASP A 6 -9.61 -10.98 33.62
CA ASP A 6 -9.37 -9.57 33.25
C ASP A 6 -9.39 -9.40 31.72
N TRP A 7 -9.10 -10.47 30.99
CA TRP A 7 -9.22 -10.55 29.53
C TRP A 7 -10.67 -10.54 29.02
N GLU A 8 -11.69 -10.52 29.89
CA GLU A 8 -13.09 -10.29 29.52
C GLU A 8 -13.67 -9.09 30.31
N ASN A 9 -12.82 -8.11 30.66
CA ASN A 9 -13.25 -6.92 31.39
C ASN A 9 -12.73 -5.63 30.71
N PRO A 10 -13.61 -4.83 30.07
CA PRO A 10 -13.22 -3.63 29.34
C PRO A 10 -12.77 -2.50 30.28
N HIS A 11 -13.10 -2.58 31.57
CA HIS A 11 -12.60 -1.63 32.59
C HIS A 11 -11.16 -1.91 33.03
N VAL A 12 -10.58 -3.07 32.67
CA VAL A 12 -9.22 -3.45 33.06
C VAL A 12 -8.34 -3.49 31.82
N ALA A 13 -7.88 -2.33 31.37
CA ALA A 13 -6.91 -2.25 30.27
C ALA A 13 -5.52 -2.76 30.68
N HIS A 14 -5.16 -2.63 31.97
CA HIS A 14 -3.90 -3.10 32.52
C HIS A 14 -3.96 -3.27 34.05
N LYS A 15 -2.95 -3.93 34.64
CA LYS A 15 -2.64 -3.94 36.07
C LYS A 15 -1.15 -3.76 36.26
N ASN A 16 -0.75 -2.79 37.09
CA ASN A 16 0.64 -2.46 37.43
C ASN A 16 1.55 -2.08 36.23
N ARG A 17 1.00 -1.89 35.02
CA ARG A 17 1.74 -1.30 33.90
C ARG A 17 2.23 0.10 34.28
N HIS A 18 3.50 0.37 34.04
CA HIS A 18 4.13 1.66 34.24
C HIS A 18 3.50 2.69 33.28
N PRO A 19 3.29 3.96 33.70
CA PRO A 19 2.78 5.00 32.81
C PRO A 19 3.61 5.12 31.52
N MET A 20 2.95 5.39 30.39
CA MET A 20 3.64 5.58 29.12
C MET A 20 4.47 6.85 29.14
N HIS A 21 5.64 6.78 28.51
CA HIS A 21 6.61 7.86 28.42
C HIS A 21 7.35 7.75 27.07
N GLU A 22 8.16 8.75 26.75
CA GLU A 22 9.11 8.67 25.63
C GLU A 22 10.01 7.42 25.74
N PRO A 23 10.25 6.67 24.65
CA PRO A 23 11.24 5.58 24.65
C PRO A 23 12.61 6.04 25.19
N TYR A 24 13.03 5.49 26.33
CA TYR A 24 14.28 5.89 26.97
C TYR A 24 15.51 5.40 26.18
N GLY A 25 16.54 6.25 26.15
CA GLY A 25 17.87 5.92 25.64
C GLY A 25 18.83 5.41 26.72
N ILE A 26 18.67 5.84 27.98
CA ILE A 26 19.39 5.28 29.14
C ILE A 26 20.91 5.40 29.00
N TYR A 27 21.35 6.54 28.48
CA TYR A 27 22.74 6.73 28.09
C TYR A 27 23.63 6.95 29.30
N GLU A 28 24.88 6.49 29.18
CA GLU A 28 25.93 6.70 30.18
C GLU A 28 26.81 7.91 29.83
N THR A 29 26.87 8.27 28.54
CA THR A 29 27.67 9.38 28.03
C THR A 29 26.92 10.17 26.96
N VAL A 30 27.39 11.40 26.73
CA VAL A 30 26.88 12.26 25.65
C VAL A 30 27.13 11.61 24.28
N GLU A 31 28.24 10.89 24.09
CA GLU A 31 28.52 10.20 22.82
C GLU A 31 27.50 9.09 22.50
N GLN A 32 27.06 8.33 23.51
CA GLN A 32 25.96 7.37 23.34
C GLN A 32 24.64 8.10 23.05
N ALA A 33 24.36 9.20 23.76
CA ALA A 33 23.18 10.01 23.52
C ALA A 33 23.14 10.61 22.09
N LEU A 34 24.31 10.94 21.54
CA LEU A 34 24.47 11.42 20.17
C LEU A 34 24.33 10.31 19.11
N SER A 35 24.66 9.06 19.43
CA SER A 35 24.41 7.95 18.50
C SER A 35 22.93 7.60 18.42
N GLY A 36 22.17 7.79 19.49
CA GLY A 36 20.74 7.47 19.54
C GLY A 36 20.43 5.97 19.66
N ASP A 37 21.46 5.13 19.84
CA ASP A 37 21.28 3.69 19.98
C ASP A 37 20.84 3.35 21.42
N ARG A 38 19.53 3.15 21.59
CA ARG A 38 18.89 2.82 22.88
C ARG A 38 19.35 1.46 23.45
N ARG A 39 20.07 0.63 22.68
CA ARG A 39 20.58 -0.67 23.13
C ARG A 39 22.06 -0.63 23.54
N ALA A 40 22.77 0.45 23.26
CA ALA A 40 24.21 0.56 23.50
C ALA A 40 24.58 0.63 24.99
N SER A 41 23.65 1.06 25.84
CA SER A 41 23.88 1.21 27.28
C SER A 41 24.07 -0.13 27.97
N LYS A 42 25.06 -0.23 28.86
CA LYS A 42 25.24 -1.44 29.66
C LYS A 42 24.09 -1.70 30.65
N TYR A 43 23.23 -0.70 30.86
CA TYR A 43 22.02 -0.81 31.70
C TYR A 43 20.80 -1.30 30.94
N VAL A 44 20.95 -1.71 29.68
CA VAL A 44 19.93 -2.34 28.86
C VAL A 44 20.32 -3.79 28.59
N LYS A 45 19.35 -4.69 28.72
CA LYS A 45 19.51 -6.11 28.44
C LYS A 45 18.37 -6.58 27.55
N CYS A 46 18.70 -7.02 26.35
CA CYS A 46 17.74 -7.66 25.46
C CYS A 46 17.45 -9.10 25.93
N LEU A 47 16.17 -9.48 25.96
CA LEU A 47 15.70 -10.82 26.27
C LEU A 47 15.20 -11.59 25.04
N ASN A 48 15.36 -11.02 23.83
CA ASN A 48 15.11 -11.75 22.59
C ASN A 48 16.00 -13.00 22.50
N GLY A 49 15.50 -14.03 21.84
CA GLY A 49 16.16 -15.32 21.69
C GLY A 49 15.20 -16.47 21.93
N THR A 50 15.73 -17.62 22.32
CA THR A 50 14.92 -18.83 22.52
C THR A 50 14.30 -18.87 23.92
N TRP A 51 12.99 -19.03 23.98
CA TRP A 51 12.22 -19.20 25.22
C TRP A 51 11.56 -20.57 25.24
N LYS A 52 11.31 -21.09 26.44
CA LYS A 52 10.48 -22.29 26.61
C LYS A 52 9.03 -21.94 26.37
N PHE A 53 8.33 -22.80 25.63
CA PHE A 53 6.98 -22.52 25.16
C PHE A 53 6.08 -23.75 25.18
N LYS A 54 4.82 -23.53 25.57
CA LYS A 54 3.77 -24.54 25.54
C LYS A 54 2.42 -23.88 25.33
N THR A 55 1.57 -24.46 24.49
CA THR A 55 0.19 -24.02 24.31
C THR A 55 -0.81 -24.82 25.13
N PHE A 56 -1.90 -24.17 25.48
CA PHE A 56 -3.07 -24.72 26.16
C PHE A 56 -4.33 -24.31 25.40
N SER A 57 -5.38 -25.14 25.45
CA SER A 57 -6.62 -24.89 24.70
C SER A 57 -7.40 -23.67 25.19
N SER A 58 -7.25 -23.29 26.46
CA SER A 58 -7.91 -22.13 27.06
C SER A 58 -7.09 -21.59 28.24
N PRO A 59 -7.29 -20.33 28.66
CA PRO A 59 -6.59 -19.78 29.83
C PRO A 59 -6.98 -20.47 31.15
N ASP A 60 -8.19 -21.01 31.25
CA ASP A 60 -8.70 -21.66 32.48
C ASP A 60 -8.07 -23.03 32.75
N VAL A 61 -7.53 -23.72 31.73
CA VAL A 61 -6.88 -25.02 31.88
C VAL A 61 -5.39 -24.93 32.16
N VAL A 62 -4.83 -23.71 32.19
CA VAL A 62 -3.46 -23.45 32.62
C VAL A 62 -3.35 -23.77 34.11
N THR A 63 -3.02 -25.01 34.43
CA THR A 63 -3.18 -25.62 35.76
C THR A 63 -1.86 -25.78 36.52
N ASP A 64 -0.75 -25.44 35.88
CA ASP A 64 0.57 -25.98 36.21
C ASP A 64 1.38 -25.14 37.22
N GLU A 65 0.91 -24.00 37.72
CA GLU A 65 1.77 -23.03 38.44
C GLU A 65 3.10 -22.80 37.70
N PHE A 66 3.08 -22.83 36.35
CA PHE A 66 4.27 -22.80 35.49
C PHE A 66 5.17 -21.57 35.73
N TYR A 67 4.59 -20.54 36.34
CA TYR A 67 5.26 -19.32 36.80
C TYR A 67 6.20 -19.53 37.99
N HIS A 68 6.11 -20.65 38.71
CA HIS A 68 6.94 -20.94 39.87
C HIS A 68 8.34 -21.40 39.44
N PRO A 69 9.45 -20.87 39.98
CA PRO A 69 10.81 -21.20 39.54
C PRO A 69 11.22 -22.68 39.63
N ALA A 70 10.48 -23.47 40.41
CA ALA A 70 10.73 -24.91 40.59
C ALA A 70 9.94 -25.79 39.59
N TYR A 71 9.07 -25.19 38.76
CA TYR A 71 8.31 -25.93 37.77
C TYR A 71 9.21 -26.42 36.63
N ASP A 72 9.11 -27.70 36.29
CA ASP A 72 9.97 -28.32 35.27
C ASP A 72 9.42 -28.07 33.86
N VAL A 73 10.00 -27.09 33.17
CA VAL A 73 9.73 -26.78 31.76
C VAL A 73 10.69 -27.47 30.79
N SER A 74 11.53 -28.42 31.24
CA SER A 74 12.55 -29.05 30.37
C SER A 74 11.96 -29.79 29.17
N LYS A 75 10.70 -30.23 29.28
CA LYS A 75 9.95 -30.91 28.21
C LYS A 75 9.12 -29.96 27.33
N TRP A 76 9.14 -28.66 27.60
CA TRP A 76 8.48 -27.68 26.75
C TRP A 76 9.31 -27.45 25.49
N ASP A 77 8.60 -27.08 24.43
CA ASP A 77 9.22 -26.73 23.16
C ASP A 77 10.02 -25.43 23.31
N ASP A 78 10.84 -25.15 22.31
CA ASP A 78 11.61 -23.92 22.19
C ASP A 78 10.98 -23.04 21.10
N ILE A 79 10.78 -21.76 21.37
CA ILE A 79 10.27 -20.78 20.41
C ILE A 79 11.16 -19.54 20.39
N PRO A 80 11.46 -18.93 19.22
CA PRO A 80 12.11 -17.64 19.19
C PRO A 80 11.17 -16.54 19.68
N VAL A 81 11.70 -15.54 20.37
CA VAL A 81 11.03 -14.30 20.73
C VAL A 81 11.89 -13.16 20.20
N PRO A 82 11.32 -12.22 19.41
CA PRO A 82 9.91 -12.14 19.00
C PRO A 82 9.48 -13.17 17.95
N SER A 83 8.20 -13.58 17.98
CA SER A 83 7.55 -14.40 16.95
C SER A 83 6.02 -14.36 17.04
N ASN A 84 5.36 -14.74 15.95
CA ASN A 84 3.96 -15.19 15.97
C ASN A 84 3.92 -16.72 16.01
N TRP A 85 3.26 -17.31 17.02
CA TRP A 85 3.35 -18.76 17.23
C TRP A 85 2.69 -19.57 16.11
N GLU A 86 1.77 -18.97 15.33
CA GLU A 86 1.08 -19.65 14.24
C GLU A 86 2.05 -20.04 13.13
N LEU A 87 3.08 -19.22 12.91
CA LEU A 87 4.13 -19.47 11.92
C LEU A 87 5.14 -20.54 12.37
N PHE A 88 5.04 -20.98 13.63
CA PHE A 88 5.83 -22.08 14.21
C PHE A 88 4.98 -23.35 14.43
N GLY A 89 3.77 -23.40 13.86
CA GLY A 89 2.90 -24.58 13.87
C GLY A 89 1.94 -24.68 15.07
N TYR A 90 1.86 -23.64 15.91
CA TYR A 90 0.93 -23.61 17.05
C TYR A 90 -0.33 -22.84 16.67
N GLY A 91 -1.45 -23.54 16.52
CA GLY A 91 -2.67 -22.91 16.00
C GLY A 91 -2.58 -22.64 14.50
N LYS A 92 -3.39 -21.71 13.99
CA LYS A 92 -3.48 -21.36 12.56
C LYS A 92 -3.63 -19.85 12.40
N PRO A 93 -2.92 -19.21 11.45
CA PRO A 93 -3.23 -17.84 11.05
C PRO A 93 -4.69 -17.74 10.61
N ILE A 94 -5.37 -16.64 10.91
CA ILE A 94 -6.72 -16.39 10.40
C ILE A 94 -6.72 -15.05 9.67
N TYR A 95 -7.14 -15.04 8.40
CA TYR A 95 -7.40 -13.80 7.67
C TYR A 95 -8.90 -13.56 7.60
N THR A 96 -9.31 -12.36 8.02
CA THR A 96 -10.67 -11.85 7.93
C THR A 96 -10.64 -10.35 7.69
N ASN A 97 -11.62 -9.83 6.95
CA ASN A 97 -11.77 -8.40 6.70
C ASN A 97 -12.64 -7.78 7.81
N ILE A 98 -13.95 -8.05 7.80
CA ILE A 98 -14.93 -7.48 8.76
C ILE A 98 -15.35 -8.51 9.84
N LYS A 99 -15.21 -9.80 9.51
CA LYS A 99 -15.64 -10.87 10.42
C LYS A 99 -14.63 -11.02 11.54
N TYR A 100 -15.05 -10.87 12.79
CA TYR A 100 -14.20 -11.22 13.92
C TYR A 100 -13.71 -12.67 13.84
N PRO A 101 -12.46 -12.96 14.27
CA PRO A 101 -11.84 -14.29 14.22
C PRO A 101 -12.40 -15.27 15.29
N PHE A 102 -13.63 -15.05 15.76
CA PHE A 102 -14.28 -15.85 16.81
C PHE A 102 -15.18 -16.93 16.22
N ALA A 103 -14.76 -18.20 16.38
CA ALA A 103 -15.50 -19.32 15.80
C ALA A 103 -16.68 -19.73 16.70
N ARG A 104 -17.90 -19.72 16.16
CA ARG A 104 -19.07 -20.28 16.85
C ARG A 104 -18.92 -21.80 17.01
N LYS A 105 -19.06 -22.31 18.23
CA LYS A 105 -19.11 -23.77 18.51
C LYS A 105 -20.53 -24.32 18.73
N GLY A 106 -21.51 -23.45 19.04
CA GLY A 106 -22.91 -23.83 19.22
C GLY A 106 -23.80 -22.63 19.54
N ALA A 107 -25.09 -22.87 19.80
CA ALA A 107 -26.03 -21.79 20.17
C ALA A 107 -25.73 -21.17 21.55
N ASP A 108 -24.94 -21.86 22.37
CA ASP A 108 -24.57 -21.43 23.73
C ASP A 108 -23.17 -20.75 23.79
N SER A 109 -22.58 -20.36 22.64
CA SER A 109 -21.33 -19.58 22.60
C SER A 109 -21.50 -18.26 23.39
N HIS A 110 -20.77 -18.08 24.49
CA HIS A 110 -21.00 -16.92 25.38
C HIS A 110 -20.54 -15.57 24.82
N HIS A 111 -19.65 -15.59 23.81
CA HIS A 111 -19.23 -14.41 23.05
C HIS A 111 -20.27 -13.94 22.03
N GLU A 112 -21.44 -14.58 21.98
CA GLU A 112 -22.56 -14.22 21.12
C GLU A 112 -23.87 -14.20 21.92
N ILE A 113 -24.83 -13.39 21.45
CA ILE A 113 -26.21 -13.40 21.94
C ILE A 113 -27.13 -13.66 20.75
N GLN A 114 -28.10 -14.56 20.95
CA GLN A 114 -29.18 -14.75 19.98
C GLN A 114 -30.11 -13.54 19.98
N LEU A 115 -30.13 -12.79 18.87
CA LEU A 115 -30.96 -11.59 18.72
C LEU A 115 -32.40 -11.96 18.33
N LYS A 116 -32.54 -12.90 17.40
CA LYS A 116 -33.81 -13.55 17.02
C LYS A 116 -33.52 -14.95 16.50
N GLN A 117 -34.56 -15.68 16.08
CA GLN A 117 -34.39 -17.04 15.56
C GLN A 117 -33.33 -17.07 14.44
N ASP A 118 -32.30 -17.91 14.63
CA ASP A 118 -31.15 -18.11 13.73
C ASP A 118 -30.31 -16.85 13.41
N GLU A 119 -30.46 -15.77 14.18
CA GLU A 119 -29.62 -14.57 14.10
C GLU A 119 -28.94 -14.31 15.44
N PHE A 120 -27.64 -14.07 15.38
CA PHE A 120 -26.79 -13.90 16.54
C PHE A 120 -25.86 -12.72 16.29
N VAL A 121 -25.53 -12.01 17.35
CA VAL A 121 -24.62 -10.88 17.33
C VAL A 121 -23.54 -11.08 18.38
N LEU A 122 -22.40 -10.44 18.19
CA LEU A 122 -21.32 -10.46 19.16
C LEU A 122 -21.75 -9.86 20.49
N ASN A 123 -21.19 -10.39 21.58
CA ASN A 123 -21.47 -9.99 22.95
C ASN A 123 -20.19 -9.49 23.65
N PRO A 124 -19.69 -8.28 23.32
CA PRO A 124 -18.57 -7.71 24.04
C PRO A 124 -18.90 -7.56 25.54
N PRO A 125 -17.95 -7.83 26.45
CA PRO A 125 -16.52 -8.05 26.24
C PRO A 125 -16.11 -9.54 26.17
N TYR A 126 -17.05 -10.47 26.01
CA TYR A 126 -16.80 -11.91 26.14
C TYR A 126 -16.12 -12.49 24.89
N VAL A 127 -15.09 -13.33 25.04
CA VAL A 127 -14.35 -13.94 23.92
C VAL A 127 -14.49 -15.46 23.95
N PRO A 128 -14.24 -16.23 22.87
CA PRO A 128 -14.43 -17.69 22.86
C PRO A 128 -13.82 -18.43 24.08
N GLU A 129 -14.48 -19.47 24.60
CA GLU A 129 -13.92 -20.24 25.74
C GLU A 129 -12.69 -21.04 25.32
N ASP A 130 -12.72 -21.59 24.10
CA ASP A 130 -11.59 -22.19 23.41
C ASP A 130 -10.66 -21.09 22.89
N ASN A 131 -9.95 -20.45 23.82
CA ASN A 131 -9.03 -19.36 23.57
C ASN A 131 -7.59 -19.85 23.72
N LEU A 132 -6.99 -20.27 22.59
CA LEU A 132 -5.62 -20.78 22.55
C LEU A 132 -4.69 -19.85 23.33
N THR A 133 -3.99 -20.42 24.32
CA THR A 133 -3.16 -19.67 25.27
C THR A 133 -1.74 -20.19 25.20
N GLY A 134 -0.78 -19.31 24.92
CA GLY A 134 0.64 -19.62 24.90
C GLY A 134 1.31 -19.21 26.21
N CYS A 135 2.01 -20.14 26.85
CA CYS A 135 2.82 -19.87 28.04
C CYS A 135 4.30 -19.86 27.64
N TYR A 136 5.00 -18.78 28.00
CA TYR A 136 6.41 -18.57 27.76
C TYR A 136 7.18 -18.57 29.08
N VAL A 137 8.37 -19.17 29.08
CA VAL A 137 9.27 -19.20 30.24
C VAL A 137 10.71 -18.92 29.80
N LEU A 138 11.37 -18.01 30.51
CA LEU A 138 12.78 -17.70 30.31
C LEU A 138 13.51 -17.63 31.65
N SER A 139 14.68 -18.27 31.72
CA SER A 139 15.65 -18.03 32.80
C SER A 139 16.77 -17.13 32.29
N PHE A 140 17.13 -16.11 33.05
CA PHE A 140 18.11 -15.10 32.63
C PHE A 140 18.86 -14.52 33.83
N GLU A 141 20.01 -13.92 33.56
CA GLU A 141 20.83 -13.27 34.60
C GLU A 141 20.76 -11.74 34.53
N ILE A 142 20.60 -11.12 35.71
CA ILE A 142 20.82 -9.70 35.94
C ILE A 142 22.22 -9.47 36.52
N PRO A 143 23.04 -8.64 35.87
CA PRO A 143 24.40 -8.38 36.33
C PRO A 143 24.43 -7.45 37.55
N GLU A 144 25.50 -7.53 38.34
CA GLU A 144 25.66 -6.76 39.59
C GLU A 144 25.61 -5.25 39.38
N HIS A 145 26.02 -4.73 38.22
CA HIS A 145 26.04 -3.29 37.97
C HIS A 145 24.65 -2.67 37.88
N PHE A 146 23.57 -3.46 37.81
CA PHE A 146 22.19 -2.95 37.88
C PHE A 146 21.78 -2.61 39.33
N ASN A 147 22.55 -3.06 40.34
CA ASN A 147 22.19 -2.86 41.75
C ASN A 147 22.07 -1.37 42.13
N GLY A 148 21.05 -1.06 42.93
CA GLY A 148 20.80 0.31 43.41
C GLY A 148 20.02 1.20 42.43
N ARG A 149 19.64 0.68 41.27
CA ARG A 149 18.77 1.32 40.27
C ARG A 149 17.36 0.76 40.35
N ASP A 150 16.42 1.47 39.72
CA ASP A 150 15.06 0.98 39.51
C ASP A 150 15.06 0.21 38.18
N LEU A 151 14.52 -1.01 38.19
CA LEU A 151 14.55 -1.93 37.05
C LEU A 151 13.17 -2.04 36.44
N PHE A 152 13.11 -2.02 35.11
CA PHE A 152 11.89 -2.15 34.33
C PHE A 152 12.04 -3.28 33.33
N ILE A 153 10.96 -4.01 33.07
CA ILE A 153 10.82 -4.86 31.89
C ILE A 153 9.84 -4.21 30.93
N ASP A 154 10.19 -4.13 29.66
CA ASP A 154 9.36 -3.60 28.59
C ASP A 154 9.09 -4.67 27.53
N PHE A 155 7.81 -4.83 27.21
CA PHE A 155 7.35 -5.65 26.10
C PHE A 155 6.85 -4.71 25.00
N ALA A 156 7.58 -4.63 23.88
CA ALA A 156 7.27 -3.68 22.81
C ALA A 156 5.98 -4.02 22.02
N GLY A 157 5.48 -5.25 22.15
CA GLY A 157 4.26 -5.72 21.49
C GLY A 157 3.95 -7.19 21.80
N VAL A 158 2.74 -7.44 22.32
CA VAL A 158 2.24 -8.78 22.66
C VAL A 158 0.79 -8.88 22.22
N GLU A 159 0.47 -9.85 21.36
CA GLU A 159 -0.88 -9.99 20.79
C GLU A 159 -1.63 -11.17 21.42
N SER A 160 -2.82 -10.99 22.02
CA SER A 160 -3.57 -9.72 22.21
C SER A 160 -3.53 -9.15 23.63
N CYS A 161 -3.33 -10.01 24.64
CA CYS A 161 -3.20 -9.62 26.05
C CYS A 161 -2.41 -10.67 26.85
N PHE A 162 -1.83 -10.26 27.98
CA PHE A 162 -0.97 -11.17 28.75
C PHE A 162 -0.90 -10.88 30.24
N TYR A 163 -0.60 -11.94 31.01
CA TYR A 163 -0.18 -11.87 32.40
C TYR A 163 1.32 -12.12 32.56
N LEU A 164 1.92 -11.45 33.53
CA LEU A 164 3.36 -11.45 33.79
C LEU A 164 3.68 -11.89 35.22
N TRP A 165 4.62 -12.83 35.36
CA TRP A 165 5.22 -13.22 36.63
C TRP A 165 6.74 -13.18 36.57
N LEU A 166 7.35 -12.80 37.68
CA LEU A 166 8.79 -12.85 37.88
C LEU A 166 9.09 -13.53 39.21
N ASN A 167 9.96 -14.54 39.17
CA ASN A 167 10.34 -15.34 40.33
C ASN A 167 9.13 -15.89 41.12
N GLY A 168 8.09 -16.35 40.41
CA GLY A 168 6.86 -16.88 41.01
C GLY A 168 5.86 -15.84 41.53
N LYS A 169 6.19 -14.54 41.47
CA LYS A 169 5.32 -13.46 41.94
C LYS A 169 4.61 -12.79 40.76
N PHE A 170 3.33 -12.50 40.93
CA PHE A 170 2.54 -11.77 39.95
C PHE A 170 3.03 -10.32 39.84
N VAL A 171 3.40 -9.90 38.63
CA VAL A 171 3.86 -8.53 38.34
C VAL A 171 2.72 -7.69 37.80
N GLY A 172 2.01 -8.16 36.75
CA GLY A 172 0.99 -7.35 36.09
C GLY A 172 0.24 -8.01 34.95
N TYR A 173 -0.60 -7.21 34.30
CA TYR A 173 -1.44 -7.56 33.14
C TYR A 173 -1.50 -6.39 32.16
N SER A 174 -1.59 -6.64 30.85
CA SER A 174 -1.75 -5.60 29.84
C SER A 174 -2.57 -6.05 28.62
N GLN A 175 -3.30 -5.10 28.05
CA GLN A 175 -3.95 -5.15 26.73
C GLN A 175 -3.37 -4.05 25.81
N ASP A 176 -3.90 -4.00 24.57
CA ASP A 176 -3.41 -3.23 23.42
C ASP A 176 -2.10 -3.78 22.85
N SER A 177 -2.24 -4.52 21.75
CA SER A 177 -1.16 -5.33 21.19
C SER A 177 -0.05 -4.53 20.51
N LYS A 178 -0.27 -3.23 20.22
CA LYS A 178 0.57 -2.46 19.28
C LYS A 178 1.39 -1.37 19.97
N LEU A 179 1.30 -1.24 21.30
CA LEU A 179 2.08 -0.29 22.11
C LEU A 179 2.80 -0.98 23.26
N ASN A 180 3.95 -0.42 23.65
CA ASN A 180 4.82 -0.91 24.72
C ASN A 180 4.07 -1.10 26.06
N ALA A 181 4.41 -2.18 26.76
CA ALA A 181 3.94 -2.49 28.10
C ALA A 181 5.13 -2.65 29.06
N SER A 182 5.49 -1.55 29.73
CA SER A 182 6.54 -1.52 30.75
C SER A 182 6.00 -1.86 32.15
N PHE A 183 6.78 -2.54 32.97
CA PHE A 183 6.48 -2.82 34.38
C PHE A 183 7.71 -2.53 35.26
N ASP A 184 7.51 -1.89 36.40
CA ASP A 184 8.54 -1.78 37.43
C ASP A 184 8.70 -3.14 38.13
N ILE A 185 9.89 -3.73 38.00
CA ILE A 185 10.22 -5.06 38.52
C ILE A 185 11.22 -5.00 39.68
N THR A 186 11.52 -3.81 40.19
CA THR A 186 12.58 -3.58 41.19
C THR A 186 12.42 -4.49 42.42
N ASP A 187 11.20 -4.67 42.91
CA ASP A 187 10.91 -5.50 44.10
C ASP A 187 10.69 -7.00 43.78
N TYR A 188 10.70 -7.37 42.50
CA TYR A 188 10.44 -8.73 42.01
C TYR A 188 11.72 -9.45 41.56
N ILE A 189 12.74 -8.68 41.20
CA ILE A 189 13.98 -9.17 40.60
C ILE A 189 15.10 -9.31 41.63
N GLN A 190 16.08 -10.16 41.34
CA GLN A 190 17.26 -10.38 42.17
C GLN A 190 18.53 -10.35 41.31
N THR A 191 19.69 -10.05 41.91
CA THR A 191 20.98 -10.17 41.23
C THR A 191 21.25 -11.64 40.86
N GLY A 192 21.84 -11.88 39.67
CA GLY A 192 22.07 -13.22 39.16
C GLY A 192 20.82 -13.81 38.51
N GLN A 193 20.56 -15.09 38.75
CA GLN A 193 19.51 -15.87 38.07
C GLN A 193 18.09 -15.44 38.46
N ASN A 194 17.23 -15.27 37.46
CA ASN A 194 15.81 -14.94 37.57
C ASN A 194 14.98 -15.81 36.63
N HIS A 195 13.71 -15.96 36.96
CA HIS A 195 12.75 -16.77 36.20
C HIS A 195 11.55 -15.92 35.80
N LEU A 196 11.38 -15.73 34.49
CA LEU A 196 10.28 -14.98 33.87
C LEU A 196 9.24 -15.96 33.31
N ALA A 197 7.98 -15.66 33.55
CA ALA A 197 6.86 -16.42 33.01
C ALA A 197 5.77 -15.48 32.48
N VAL A 198 5.28 -15.78 31.27
CA VAL A 198 4.29 -14.96 30.56
C VAL A 198 3.18 -15.86 30.05
N GLN A 199 1.92 -15.53 30.34
CA GLN A 199 0.76 -16.20 29.77
C GLN A 199 0.08 -15.24 28.78
N VAL A 200 0.12 -15.58 27.50
CA VAL A 200 -0.46 -14.78 26.41
C VAL A 200 -1.72 -15.47 25.92
N MET A 201 -2.84 -14.74 25.89
CA MET A 201 -4.10 -15.23 25.35
C MET A 201 -4.28 -14.73 23.92
N ARG A 202 -4.77 -15.60 23.02
CA ARG A 202 -5.08 -15.24 21.63
C ARG A 202 -6.10 -14.11 21.56
N PHE A 203 -7.17 -14.22 22.35
CA PHE A 203 -8.23 -13.21 22.42
C PHE A 203 -8.41 -12.63 23.82
N GLY A 204 -8.79 -11.36 23.88
CA GLY A 204 -9.27 -10.67 25.08
C GLY A 204 -10.26 -9.57 24.74
N ALA A 205 -10.76 -8.82 25.74
CA ALA A 205 -11.72 -7.75 25.55
C ALA A 205 -11.20 -6.71 24.54
N GLY A 206 -9.89 -6.43 24.56
CA GLY A 206 -9.21 -5.55 23.62
C GLY A 206 -9.25 -6.02 22.16
N SER A 207 -9.47 -7.32 21.89
CA SER A 207 -9.64 -7.84 20.52
C SER A 207 -10.87 -7.27 19.83
N TYR A 208 -11.88 -6.83 20.59
CA TYR A 208 -13.02 -6.07 20.06
C TYR A 208 -12.67 -4.69 19.52
N LEU A 209 -11.44 -4.22 19.75
CA LEU A 209 -10.89 -2.94 19.26
C LEU A 209 -9.74 -3.17 18.27
N GLU A 210 -9.50 -4.41 17.84
CA GLU A 210 -8.38 -4.83 16.98
C GLU A 210 -8.89 -5.69 15.79
N ASP A 211 -9.98 -5.21 15.18
CA ASP A 211 -10.70 -5.85 14.07
C ASP A 211 -10.30 -5.26 12.71
N GLN A 212 -8.99 -5.07 12.50
CA GLN A 212 -8.45 -4.61 11.21
C GLN A 212 -8.55 -5.69 10.13
N ASP A 213 -8.66 -5.26 8.87
CA ASP A 213 -8.53 -6.12 7.66
C ASP A 213 -7.11 -6.71 7.50
N TYR A 214 -6.79 -7.77 8.25
CA TYR A 214 -5.45 -8.35 8.28
C TYR A 214 -5.39 -9.81 8.78
N TRP A 215 -4.17 -10.36 8.87
CA TRP A 215 -3.94 -11.65 9.53
C TRP A 215 -3.97 -11.53 11.06
N HIS A 216 -4.93 -12.19 11.69
CA HIS A 216 -5.00 -12.41 13.14
C HIS A 216 -3.97 -13.47 13.55
N LEU A 217 -2.90 -12.98 14.17
CA LEU A 217 -1.76 -13.75 14.68
C LEU A 217 -1.63 -13.52 16.18
N SER A 218 -0.75 -14.25 16.87
CA SER A 218 -0.61 -14.10 18.32
C SER A 218 0.80 -14.40 18.82
N GLY A 219 1.11 -13.93 20.02
CA GLY A 219 2.40 -14.14 20.68
C GLY A 219 3.15 -12.85 21.01
N ILE A 220 4.36 -13.00 21.53
CA ILE A 220 5.28 -11.90 21.82
C ILE A 220 6.00 -11.56 20.50
N PHE A 221 5.45 -10.63 19.73
CA PHE A 221 5.86 -10.37 18.34
C PHE A 221 6.77 -9.15 18.16
N ARG A 222 7.05 -8.40 19.23
CA ARG A 222 8.12 -7.39 19.27
C ARG A 222 9.04 -7.64 20.46
N ASP A 223 10.11 -6.87 20.53
CA ASP A 223 11.20 -7.04 21.48
C ASP A 223 10.79 -7.03 22.94
N VAL A 224 11.58 -7.75 23.75
CA VAL A 224 11.50 -7.74 25.21
C VAL A 224 12.82 -7.25 25.77
N LEU A 225 12.79 -6.15 26.52
CA LEU A 225 13.98 -5.52 27.10
C LEU A 225 13.85 -5.40 28.62
N ILE A 226 14.96 -5.54 29.34
CA ILE A 226 15.09 -5.04 30.71
C ILE A 226 16.01 -3.84 30.71
N TYR A 227 15.63 -2.80 31.44
CA TYR A 227 16.50 -1.66 31.64
C TYR A 227 16.54 -1.14 33.07
N ALA A 228 17.68 -0.53 33.45
CA ALA A 228 17.92 -0.02 34.80
C ALA A 228 18.16 1.50 34.80
N LYS A 229 17.20 2.23 35.38
CA LYS A 229 17.25 3.70 35.50
C LYS A 229 17.72 4.12 36.89
N PRO A 230 18.47 5.23 37.03
CA PRO A 230 18.77 5.79 38.34
C PRO A 230 17.47 6.22 39.05
N ARG A 231 17.49 6.27 40.38
CA ARG A 231 16.33 6.72 41.17
C ARG A 231 16.00 8.17 40.87
N MET A 232 16.99 9.05 40.96
CA MET A 232 16.89 10.42 40.45
C MET A 232 17.09 10.39 38.94
N ARG A 233 16.02 10.61 38.18
CA ARG A 233 16.00 10.47 36.72
C ARG A 233 15.03 11.45 36.05
N ILE A 234 15.22 11.60 34.75
CA ILE A 234 14.20 12.11 33.83
C ILE A 234 13.16 11.00 33.66
N HIS A 235 11.91 11.31 34.00
CA HIS A 235 10.78 10.38 33.86
C HIS A 235 10.11 10.50 32.49
N ASP A 236 9.94 11.71 31.96
CA ASP A 236 9.47 11.93 30.60
C ASP A 236 9.90 13.33 30.14
N TYR A 237 9.86 13.58 28.83
CA TYR A 237 10.10 14.89 28.27
C TYR A 237 9.32 15.11 26.97
N LYS A 238 8.91 16.36 26.76
CA LYS A 238 8.22 16.80 25.54
C LYS A 238 9.00 17.94 24.90
N ILE A 239 9.21 17.84 23.60
CA ILE A 239 9.93 18.80 22.77
C ILE A 239 8.95 19.40 21.76
N GLU A 240 8.93 20.73 21.67
CA GLU A 240 8.11 21.47 20.73
C GLU A 240 8.98 22.52 20.01
N THR A 241 8.84 22.60 18.69
CA THR A 241 9.47 23.64 17.88
C THR A 241 8.39 24.64 17.46
N LEU A 242 8.48 25.87 17.96
CA LEU A 242 7.46 26.90 17.77
C LEU A 242 8.00 28.05 16.93
N PHE A 243 7.18 28.59 16.03
CA PHE A 243 7.55 29.71 15.16
C PHE A 243 6.63 30.91 15.43
N PRO A 244 7.02 31.85 16.31
CA PRO A 244 6.18 33.00 16.69
C PRO A 244 6.09 34.09 15.62
N GLY A 245 6.58 33.85 14.40
CA GLY A 245 6.69 34.82 13.31
C GLY A 245 7.03 34.15 11.98
N ASP A 246 8.20 34.47 11.43
CA ASP A 246 8.76 33.81 10.25
C ASP A 246 9.62 32.58 10.63
N TYR A 247 10.18 31.91 9.61
CA TYR A 247 11.07 30.76 9.79
C TYR A 247 12.53 31.14 10.09
N ASP A 248 12.84 32.43 10.30
CA ASP A 248 14.20 32.88 10.64
C ASP A 248 14.53 32.65 12.12
N ASN A 249 13.53 32.42 12.97
CA ASN A 249 13.72 32.11 14.38
C ASN A 249 12.70 31.06 14.84
N ALA A 250 13.17 30.03 15.54
CA ALA A 250 12.32 29.09 16.25
C ALA A 250 12.55 29.16 17.76
N GLU A 251 11.52 28.89 18.54
CA GLU A 251 11.65 28.55 19.96
C GLU A 251 11.66 27.03 20.11
N LEU A 252 12.77 26.50 20.63
CA LEU A 252 12.83 25.14 21.15
C LEU A 252 12.27 25.16 22.57
N ALA A 253 11.03 24.70 22.74
CA ALA A 253 10.37 24.57 24.02
C ALA A 253 10.47 23.13 24.52
N VAL A 254 10.99 22.96 25.74
CA VAL A 254 11.18 21.64 26.34
C VAL A 254 10.51 21.59 27.71
N THR A 255 9.65 20.60 27.90
CA THR A 255 9.06 20.25 29.19
C THR A 255 9.71 18.97 29.70
N VAL A 256 10.22 18.97 30.92
CA VAL A 256 10.89 17.82 31.53
C VAL A 256 10.21 17.45 32.84
N TYR A 257 9.82 16.19 32.95
CA TYR A 257 9.17 15.61 34.11
C TYR A 257 10.21 14.81 34.92
N PRO A 258 10.49 15.16 36.18
CA PRO A 258 11.40 14.38 37.02
C PRO A 258 10.70 13.16 37.63
N ASN A 259 11.46 12.15 38.04
CA ASN A 259 10.96 11.21 39.03
C ASN A 259 10.79 11.91 40.38
N ASN A 260 9.57 12.35 40.67
CA ASN A 260 9.21 13.10 41.87
C ASN A 260 9.18 12.25 43.16
N GLN A 261 9.49 10.95 43.09
CA GLN A 261 9.62 10.07 44.25
C GLN A 261 11.06 9.99 44.79
N ALA A 262 12.06 10.47 44.03
CA ALA A 262 13.45 10.45 44.46
C ALA A 262 13.74 11.50 45.54
N SER A 263 14.57 11.17 46.53
CA SER A 263 14.97 12.16 47.55
C SER A 263 15.69 13.35 46.89
N CYS A 264 15.37 14.56 47.33
CA CYS A 264 15.98 15.81 46.86
C CYS A 264 15.87 16.09 45.34
N TYR A 265 14.96 15.41 44.61
CA TYR A 265 14.77 15.67 43.16
C TYR A 265 14.46 17.16 42.86
N GLY A 266 13.80 17.86 43.79
CA GLY A 266 13.48 19.27 43.66
C GLY A 266 14.71 20.17 43.51
N GLU A 267 15.87 19.76 44.03
CA GLU A 267 17.11 20.55 43.92
C GLU A 267 17.90 20.25 42.64
N ALA A 268 17.51 19.20 41.90
CA ALA A 268 18.07 18.85 40.61
C ALA A 268 17.56 19.78 39.50
N HIS A 269 18.29 19.80 38.39
CA HIS A 269 17.94 20.50 37.16
C HIS A 269 18.45 19.71 35.95
N VAL A 270 18.12 20.14 34.75
CA VAL A 270 18.54 19.47 33.51
C VAL A 270 19.33 20.44 32.65
N ARG A 271 20.47 19.98 32.16
CA ARG A 271 21.24 20.65 31.11
C ARG A 271 20.84 20.08 29.76
N LEU A 272 20.55 20.98 28.83
CA LEU A 272 20.11 20.66 27.49
C LEU A 272 21.16 21.16 26.50
N SER A 273 21.64 20.26 25.65
CA SER A 273 22.65 20.53 24.63
C SER A 273 22.10 20.14 23.27
N LEU A 274 21.93 21.11 22.38
CA LEU A 274 21.46 20.88 21.01
C LEU A 274 22.66 20.76 20.07
N TYR A 275 22.72 19.67 19.31
CA TYR A 275 23.78 19.39 18.35
C TYR A 275 23.23 19.37 16.94
N ASP A 276 24.00 19.86 15.98
CA ASP A 276 23.68 19.76 14.55
C ASP A 276 23.95 18.35 13.99
N HIS A 277 23.69 18.14 12.70
CA HIS A 277 23.89 16.85 12.04
C HIS A 277 25.37 16.37 12.09
N ASP A 278 26.33 17.30 12.17
CA ASP A 278 27.76 17.02 12.29
C ASP A 278 28.18 16.73 13.74
N ARG A 279 27.22 16.70 14.67
CA ARG A 279 27.43 16.59 16.12
C ARG A 279 28.20 17.76 16.72
N LYS A 280 28.11 18.95 16.11
CA LYS A 280 28.66 20.18 16.69
C LYS A 280 27.61 20.83 17.59
N LEU A 281 28.05 21.31 18.75
CA LEU A 281 27.18 22.00 19.71
C LEU A 281 26.68 23.32 19.11
N VAL A 282 25.36 23.43 18.93
CA VAL A 282 24.66 24.63 18.45
C VAL A 282 24.39 25.57 19.61
N THR A 283 23.84 25.04 20.70
CA THR A 283 23.55 25.79 21.92
C THR A 283 23.45 24.86 23.13
N GLN A 284 23.65 25.44 24.31
CA GLN A 284 23.49 24.77 25.60
C GLN A 284 22.81 25.71 26.58
N PHE A 285 21.86 25.17 27.33
CA PHE A 285 21.09 25.90 28.33
C PHE A 285 20.63 24.95 29.45
N GLU A 286 20.14 25.50 30.55
CA GLU A 286 19.74 24.71 31.72
C GLU A 286 18.33 25.09 32.16
N THR A 287 17.61 24.12 32.71
CA THR A 287 16.37 24.42 33.42
C THR A 287 16.68 25.08 34.78
N PRO A 288 15.79 25.92 35.33
CA PRO A 288 15.73 26.13 36.76
C PRO A 288 15.63 24.80 37.53
N LYS A 289 15.90 24.83 38.83
CA LYS A 289 15.70 23.65 39.67
C LYS A 289 14.22 23.29 39.72
N PHE A 290 13.89 22.01 39.79
CA PHE A 290 12.49 21.57 39.81
C PHE A 290 11.68 22.24 40.93
N ALA A 291 12.27 22.43 42.12
CA ALA A 291 11.63 23.08 43.27
C ALA A 291 11.23 24.56 43.04
N ASP A 292 11.81 25.21 42.02
CA ASP A 292 11.54 26.60 41.66
C ASP A 292 10.31 26.74 40.74
N PHE A 293 9.90 25.66 40.08
CA PHE A 293 8.68 25.62 39.27
C PHE A 293 7.45 25.45 40.16
N ARG A 294 7.03 26.56 40.79
CA ARG A 294 5.84 26.61 41.65
C ARG A 294 4.74 27.46 41.04
N SER A 295 3.55 26.88 40.93
CA SER A 295 2.34 27.55 40.51
C SER A 295 1.14 26.96 41.24
N TYR A 296 0.34 27.82 41.88
CA TYR A 296 -0.79 27.38 42.73
C TYR A 296 -1.87 26.59 41.96
N LEU A 297 -2.00 26.83 40.64
CA LEU A 297 -3.03 26.24 39.78
C LEU A 297 -2.44 25.55 38.53
N GLN A 298 -1.14 25.25 38.51
CA GLN A 298 -0.50 24.53 37.41
C GLN A 298 0.36 23.39 37.97
N ASP A 299 0.86 22.53 37.08
CA ASP A 299 1.78 21.45 37.45
C ASP A 299 3.01 22.01 38.15
N ASN A 300 3.15 21.66 39.43
CA ASN A 300 4.31 22.01 40.22
C ASN A 300 5.46 21.06 39.92
N TYR A 301 6.69 21.57 40.01
CA TYR A 301 7.92 20.79 39.94
C TYR A 301 8.18 20.08 38.60
N VAL A 302 7.55 20.59 37.53
CA VAL A 302 7.83 20.20 36.14
C VAL A 302 8.62 21.34 35.50
N ALA A 303 9.80 21.03 34.96
CA ALA A 303 10.65 22.04 34.35
C ALA A 303 10.16 22.40 32.95
N LYS A 304 9.96 23.69 32.69
CA LYS A 304 9.59 24.23 31.37
C LYS A 304 10.60 25.29 30.98
N VAL A 305 11.29 25.09 29.86
CA VAL A 305 12.33 25.99 29.36
C VAL A 305 12.14 26.26 27.87
N LYS A 306 12.55 27.44 27.43
CA LYS A 306 12.53 27.84 26.03
C LYS A 306 13.89 28.39 25.63
N GLN A 307 14.37 28.00 24.46
CA GLN A 307 15.59 28.52 23.86
C GLN A 307 15.32 28.98 22.43
N THR A 308 15.66 30.22 22.10
CA THR A 308 15.58 30.72 20.73
C THR A 308 16.73 30.17 19.90
N ILE A 309 16.40 29.62 18.73
CA ILE A 309 17.33 29.13 17.71
C ILE A 309 17.18 30.03 16.49
N LYS A 310 18.29 30.64 16.07
CA LYS A 310 18.33 31.54 14.91
C LYS A 310 18.60 30.73 13.64
N SER A 311 17.83 31.00 12.60
CA SER A 311 17.90 30.39 11.28
C SER A 311 18.05 28.87 11.35
N PRO A 312 17.14 28.16 12.04
CA PRO A 312 17.20 26.70 12.12
C PRO A 312 17.07 26.09 10.72
N GLN A 313 17.79 25.00 10.47
CA GLN A 313 17.53 24.18 9.29
C GLN A 313 16.21 23.45 9.51
N LEU A 314 15.29 23.58 8.54
CA LEU A 314 13.95 23.02 8.65
C LEU A 314 13.93 21.53 8.24
N TRP A 315 13.08 20.77 8.91
CA TRP A 315 12.81 19.37 8.57
C TRP A 315 11.60 19.26 7.62
N SER A 316 11.71 18.38 6.62
CA SER A 316 10.66 18.01 5.65
C SER A 316 10.93 16.63 5.05
N ASP A 317 10.02 16.08 4.24
CA ASP A 317 10.28 14.81 3.52
C ASP A 317 11.41 14.92 2.48
N GLU A 318 11.67 16.14 2.01
CA GLU A 318 12.65 16.43 0.96
C GLU A 318 14.04 16.71 1.53
N ILE A 319 14.07 17.33 2.71
CA ILE A 319 15.26 17.73 3.47
C ILE A 319 15.02 17.33 4.94
N PRO A 320 15.34 16.07 5.32
CA PRO A 320 15.11 15.57 6.68
C PRO A 320 16.23 16.02 7.62
N TYR A 321 16.46 17.33 7.76
CA TYR A 321 17.51 17.83 8.63
C TYR A 321 17.15 17.59 10.10
N LEU A 322 17.97 16.81 10.80
CA LEU A 322 17.79 16.50 12.22
C LEU A 322 18.91 17.11 13.06
N TYR A 323 18.50 17.77 14.12
CA TYR A 323 19.35 18.06 15.27
C TYR A 323 19.21 16.92 16.29
N LYS A 324 20.16 16.82 17.22
CA LYS A 324 20.05 15.95 18.39
C LYS A 324 20.03 16.79 19.67
N LEU A 325 18.97 16.66 20.47
CA LEU A 325 18.90 17.27 21.80
C LEU A 325 19.32 16.23 22.84
N VAL A 326 20.38 16.54 23.59
CA VAL A 326 20.84 15.73 24.74
C VAL A 326 20.39 16.39 26.04
N LEU A 327 19.79 15.61 26.94
CA LEU A 327 19.30 16.03 28.24
C LEU A 327 20.11 15.33 29.33
N GLU A 328 20.85 16.09 30.14
CA GLU A 328 21.64 15.60 31.26
C GLU A 328 21.00 16.05 32.58
N MET A 329 20.51 15.12 33.40
CA MET A 329 20.01 15.45 34.74
C MET A 329 21.17 15.64 35.70
N ILE A 330 21.20 16.79 36.37
CA ILE A 330 22.26 17.18 37.31
C ILE A 330 21.68 17.17 38.73
N ASP A 331 22.31 16.41 39.60
CA ASP A 331 21.93 16.28 41.01
C ASP A 331 22.34 17.51 41.85
N PRO A 332 21.93 17.59 43.13
CA PRO A 332 22.27 18.72 44.01
C PRO A 332 23.77 18.87 44.29
N ASP A 333 24.55 17.79 44.14
CA ASP A 333 26.00 17.76 44.32
C ASP A 333 26.76 18.18 43.04
N GLY A 334 26.04 18.37 41.93
CA GLY A 334 26.57 18.80 40.63
C GLY A 334 26.97 17.67 39.69
N ASN A 335 26.61 16.42 39.98
CA ASN A 335 26.92 15.26 39.15
C ASN A 335 25.83 15.00 38.10
N VAL A 336 26.23 14.54 36.91
CA VAL A 336 25.29 14.02 35.91
C VAL A 336 24.86 12.61 36.33
N VAL A 337 23.57 12.42 36.58
CA VAL A 337 23.03 11.16 37.10
C VAL A 337 22.23 10.37 36.07
N ASP A 338 21.68 11.03 35.05
CA ASP A 338 20.83 10.44 34.01
C ASP A 338 20.99 11.20 32.69
N ILE A 339 21.01 10.50 31.56
CA ILE A 339 21.17 11.11 30.23
C ILE A 339 20.16 10.51 29.26
N GLU A 340 19.43 11.38 28.57
CA GLU A 340 18.47 11.05 27.51
C GLU A 340 18.74 11.87 26.24
N SER A 341 18.14 11.46 25.12
CA SER A 341 18.20 12.26 23.88
C SER A 341 17.03 12.01 22.95
N ALA A 342 16.77 12.98 22.09
CA ALA A 342 15.81 12.85 21.01
C ALA A 342 16.27 13.58 19.74
N ASN A 343 15.81 13.08 18.60
CA ASN A 343 15.89 13.78 17.33
C ASN A 343 14.97 15.01 17.37
N VAL A 344 15.45 16.13 16.82
CA VAL A 344 14.67 17.37 16.70
C VAL A 344 14.71 17.84 15.25
N GLY A 345 13.55 17.77 14.60
CA GLY A 345 13.33 18.39 13.30
C GLY A 345 12.55 19.68 13.48
N PHE A 346 13.15 20.83 13.16
CA PHE A 346 12.45 22.12 13.22
C PHE A 346 11.44 22.19 12.10
N ARG A 347 10.15 22.09 12.43
CA ARG A 347 9.06 22.17 11.46
C ARG A 347 7.78 22.68 12.08
N GLU A 348 6.90 23.21 11.25
CA GLU A 348 5.58 23.68 11.66
C GLU A 348 4.50 23.07 10.78
N ILE A 349 3.44 22.56 11.41
CA ILE A 349 2.18 22.22 10.74
C ILE A 349 1.14 23.27 11.10
N SER A 350 0.48 23.82 10.08
CA SER A 350 -0.59 24.80 10.26
C SER A 350 -1.70 24.60 9.24
N ILE A 351 -2.94 24.88 9.63
CA ILE A 351 -4.08 25.03 8.70
C ILE A 351 -4.37 26.52 8.59
N ASP A 352 -4.39 27.05 7.36
CA ASP A 352 -4.76 28.45 7.15
C ASP A 352 -6.28 28.67 7.11
N ASN A 353 -6.70 29.93 7.04
CA ASN A 353 -8.11 30.31 7.03
C ASN A 353 -8.87 29.91 5.75
N THR A 354 -8.19 29.34 4.76
CA THR A 354 -8.80 28.80 3.53
C THR A 354 -8.90 27.28 3.55
N GLY A 355 -8.50 26.63 4.64
CA GLY A 355 -8.56 25.18 4.77
C GLY A 355 -7.36 24.46 4.19
N ILE A 356 -6.23 25.14 3.97
CA ILE A 356 -5.03 24.52 3.42
C ILE A 356 -4.10 24.14 4.57
N LEU A 357 -3.82 22.85 4.70
CA LEU A 357 -2.78 22.29 5.56
C LEU A 357 -1.40 22.62 4.98
N LYS A 358 -0.49 23.11 5.81
CA LYS A 358 0.85 23.55 5.42
C LYS A 358 1.92 22.88 6.25
N ILE A 359 3.06 22.63 5.60
CA ILE A 359 4.33 22.32 6.24
C ILE A 359 5.27 23.50 5.99
N ASN A 360 5.80 24.10 7.06
CA ASN A 360 6.72 25.24 6.98
C ASN A 360 6.20 26.36 6.04
N GLY A 361 4.89 26.64 6.12
CA GLY A 361 4.24 27.71 5.37
C GLY A 361 3.94 27.38 3.90
N LYS A 362 4.25 26.17 3.44
CA LYS A 362 3.99 25.69 2.08
C LYS A 362 2.82 24.72 2.08
N ARG A 363 1.97 24.77 1.04
CA ARG A 363 0.86 23.82 0.84
C ARG A 363 1.42 22.39 0.84
N LEU A 364 0.91 21.55 1.71
CA LEU A 364 1.27 20.14 1.74
C LEU A 364 0.51 19.38 0.65
N ILE A 365 1.20 18.54 -0.13
CA ILE A 365 0.57 17.57 -1.04
C ILE A 365 1.00 16.18 -0.57
N ILE A 366 0.03 15.40 -0.13
CA ILE A 366 0.21 14.04 0.36
C ILE A 366 0.27 13.08 -0.83
N ARG A 367 1.44 12.49 -1.04
CA ARG A 367 1.72 11.35 -1.93
C ARG A 367 1.85 10.13 -1.02
N GLY A 368 0.73 9.71 -0.46
CA GLY A 368 0.70 8.77 0.64
C GLY A 368 0.43 7.33 0.24
N THR A 369 0.78 6.40 1.13
CA THR A 369 0.30 5.01 1.10
C THR A 369 -0.03 4.52 2.51
N ASN A 370 -1.01 3.62 2.62
CA ASN A 370 -1.28 2.88 3.84
C ASN A 370 -0.27 1.74 3.98
N LEU A 371 0.18 1.47 5.21
CA LEU A 371 1.15 0.40 5.49
C LEU A 371 0.74 -0.38 6.73
N HIS A 372 0.45 -1.66 6.56
CA HIS A 372 0.47 -2.60 7.68
C HIS A 372 1.92 -2.99 8.02
N ALA A 373 2.28 -2.96 9.30
CA ALA A 373 3.50 -3.63 9.79
C ALA A 373 3.39 -5.16 9.59
N PHE A 374 3.89 -5.64 8.45
CA PHE A 374 3.79 -7.02 8.00
C PHE A 374 5.03 -7.43 7.19
N CYS A 375 5.47 -8.67 7.40
CA CYS A 375 6.47 -9.35 6.58
C CYS A 375 5.92 -10.73 6.19
N PRO A 376 5.94 -11.14 4.91
CA PRO A 376 5.35 -12.41 4.48
C PRO A 376 5.90 -13.64 5.19
N GLU A 377 7.20 -13.64 5.50
CA GLU A 377 7.90 -14.75 6.15
C GLU A 377 7.69 -14.80 7.66
N THR A 378 7.57 -13.65 8.32
CA THR A 378 7.64 -13.54 9.78
C THR A 378 6.40 -12.91 10.42
N GLY A 379 5.36 -12.64 9.63
CA GLY A 379 4.09 -12.10 10.09
C GLY A 379 4.26 -10.68 10.63
N ARG A 380 4.02 -10.48 11.93
CA ARG A 380 4.12 -9.17 12.58
C ARG A 380 5.54 -8.79 13.02
N VAL A 381 6.49 -9.72 12.94
CA VAL A 381 7.88 -9.43 13.27
C VAL A 381 8.55 -8.78 12.06
N VAL A 382 8.56 -7.45 12.04
CA VAL A 382 9.18 -6.67 10.96
C VAL A 382 10.54 -6.17 11.45
N SER A 383 11.62 -6.46 10.72
CA SER A 383 12.95 -5.96 11.09
C SER A 383 13.17 -4.52 10.63
N THR A 384 14.07 -3.80 11.29
CA THR A 384 14.47 -2.43 10.90
C THR A 384 15.04 -2.38 9.48
N GLU A 385 15.76 -3.42 9.06
CA GLU A 385 16.29 -3.54 7.70
C GLU A 385 15.15 -3.60 6.68
N TYR A 386 14.14 -4.43 6.93
CA TYR A 386 12.99 -4.56 6.05
C TYR A 386 12.16 -3.28 6.00
N MET A 387 11.96 -2.60 7.14
CA MET A 387 11.35 -1.26 7.18
C MET A 387 12.12 -0.25 6.31
N SER A 388 13.46 -0.27 6.37
CA SER A 388 14.31 0.58 5.54
C SER A 388 14.16 0.27 4.05
N GLU A 389 14.05 -1.00 3.67
CA GLU A 389 13.80 -1.42 2.29
C GLU A 389 12.43 -0.95 1.79
N GLN A 390 11.38 -1.09 2.60
CA GLN A 390 10.05 -0.56 2.30
C GLN A 390 10.10 0.96 2.05
N ILE A 391 10.75 1.74 2.93
CA ILE A 391 10.88 3.20 2.77
C ILE A 391 11.66 3.56 1.50
N LYS A 392 12.74 2.85 1.18
CA LYS A 392 13.51 3.08 -0.06
C LYS A 392 12.63 2.90 -1.29
N ILE A 393 11.85 1.83 -1.34
CA ILE A 393 10.94 1.55 -2.46
C ILE A 393 9.86 2.61 -2.53
N MET A 394 9.24 2.99 -1.41
CA MET A 394 8.27 4.10 -1.37
C MET A 394 8.85 5.39 -1.99
N LYS A 395 10.05 5.78 -1.60
CA LYS A 395 10.68 7.02 -2.11
C LYS A 395 11.05 6.92 -3.58
N SER A 396 11.45 5.73 -4.05
CA SER A 396 11.66 5.46 -5.48
C SER A 396 10.39 5.61 -6.33
N LEU A 397 9.21 5.47 -5.69
CA LEU A 397 7.88 5.66 -6.28
C LEU A 397 7.33 7.07 -6.05
N ASN A 398 8.15 8.02 -5.59
CA ASN A 398 7.75 9.40 -5.26
C ASN A 398 6.76 9.54 -4.07
N ILE A 399 6.60 8.50 -3.26
CA ILE A 399 5.78 8.54 -2.02
C ILE A 399 6.50 9.40 -0.98
N ASN A 400 5.77 10.28 -0.31
CA ASN A 400 6.30 11.14 0.76
C ASN A 400 5.62 10.95 2.11
N ALA A 401 4.55 10.16 2.19
CA ALA A 401 3.81 9.97 3.42
C ALA A 401 3.36 8.52 3.61
N VAL A 402 3.25 8.11 4.88
CA VAL A 402 2.70 6.81 5.28
C VAL A 402 1.65 7.02 6.37
N ARG A 403 0.51 6.34 6.24
CA ARG A 403 -0.46 6.15 7.33
C ARG A 403 -0.21 4.77 7.94
N THR A 404 -0.05 4.71 9.26
CA THR A 404 0.20 3.45 10.00
C THR A 404 -1.10 2.67 10.19
N SER A 405 -1.65 2.15 9.08
CA SER A 405 -2.92 1.43 9.05
C SER A 405 -2.85 0.11 9.85
N HIS A 406 -3.60 -0.07 10.94
CA HIS A 406 -4.42 0.89 11.68
C HIS A 406 -4.06 0.87 13.17
N TYR A 407 -2.77 1.11 13.44
CA TYR A 407 -2.19 1.02 14.77
C TYR A 407 -0.76 1.59 14.81
N PRO A 408 -0.24 1.91 16.02
CA PRO A 408 1.13 2.37 16.15
C PRO A 408 2.15 1.29 15.75
N HIS A 409 3.15 1.67 14.98
CA HIS A 409 4.24 0.80 14.55
C HIS A 409 5.29 0.66 15.67
N ALA A 410 6.36 -0.11 15.40
CA ALA A 410 7.52 -0.18 16.28
C ALA A 410 8.22 1.19 16.33
N VAL A 411 8.90 1.52 17.44
CA VAL A 411 9.56 2.82 17.62
C VAL A 411 10.58 3.09 16.51
N GLU A 412 11.29 2.04 16.09
CA GLU A 412 12.28 2.08 15.01
C GLU A 412 11.70 2.56 13.65
N TRP A 413 10.40 2.36 13.41
CA TRP A 413 9.73 2.86 12.20
C TRP A 413 9.73 4.39 12.13
N TYR A 414 9.42 5.05 13.25
CA TYR A 414 9.36 6.50 13.35
C TYR A 414 10.76 7.12 13.34
N ASP A 415 11.74 6.47 13.97
CA ASP A 415 13.16 6.84 13.86
C ASP A 415 13.60 6.86 12.39
N LEU A 416 13.28 5.80 11.64
CA LEU A 416 13.59 5.73 10.21
C LEU A 416 12.85 6.81 9.40
N CYS A 417 11.59 7.09 9.71
CA CYS A 417 10.81 8.12 9.03
C CYS A 417 11.36 9.54 9.28
N ASP A 418 11.83 9.81 10.50
CA ASP A 418 12.52 11.05 10.84
C ASP A 418 13.81 11.21 10.02
N GLU A 419 14.63 10.16 9.95
CA GLU A 419 15.95 10.16 9.31
C GLU A 419 15.87 10.16 7.78
N LEU A 420 14.92 9.40 7.22
CA LEU A 420 14.80 9.20 5.77
C LEU A 420 13.83 10.18 5.11
N GLY A 421 13.06 10.94 5.89
CA GLY A 421 12.15 11.97 5.38
C GLY A 421 10.87 11.36 4.80
N ILE A 422 10.01 10.89 5.70
CA ILE A 422 8.64 10.44 5.44
C ILE A 422 7.70 11.16 6.40
N TYR A 423 6.62 11.73 5.88
CA TYR A 423 5.53 12.22 6.72
C TYR A 423 4.67 11.07 7.24
N VAL A 424 4.30 11.11 8.51
CA VAL A 424 3.53 10.03 9.15
C VAL A 424 2.20 10.55 9.65
N VAL A 425 1.13 9.81 9.34
CA VAL A 425 -0.12 9.83 10.11
C VAL A 425 -0.03 8.66 11.08
N ASP A 426 0.08 8.97 12.36
CA ASP A 426 0.18 7.94 13.39
C ASP A 426 -1.20 7.65 13.98
N GLU A 427 -1.62 6.39 13.89
CA GLU A 427 -3.00 5.97 14.13
C GLU A 427 -3.14 5.10 15.37
N ALA A 428 -4.11 5.44 16.23
CA ALA A 428 -4.41 4.65 17.41
C ALA A 428 -4.93 3.26 17.01
N ASN A 429 -4.56 2.24 17.79
CA ASN A 429 -4.99 0.86 17.55
C ASN A 429 -6.46 0.65 17.96
N ILE A 430 -7.39 1.20 17.19
CA ILE A 430 -8.84 1.13 17.42
C ILE A 430 -9.53 0.88 16.08
N GLU A 431 -10.01 -0.35 15.90
CA GLU A 431 -10.92 -0.73 14.83
C GLU A 431 -11.97 -1.70 15.34
N THR A 432 -13.24 -1.45 15.00
CA THR A 432 -14.39 -2.21 15.50
C THR A 432 -15.32 -2.61 14.36
N HIS A 433 -14.78 -2.84 13.17
CA HIS A 433 -15.49 -2.91 11.89
C HIS A 433 -16.73 -3.82 11.94
N GLY A 434 -16.61 -5.06 12.42
CA GLY A 434 -17.72 -6.01 12.52
C GLY A 434 -18.80 -5.68 13.56
N ILE A 435 -18.56 -4.71 14.44
CA ILE A 435 -19.53 -4.18 15.43
C ILE A 435 -20.00 -2.75 15.07
N GLY A 436 -19.21 -2.02 14.30
CA GLY A 436 -19.42 -0.62 13.96
C GLY A 436 -19.43 0.29 15.18
N GLY A 437 -20.23 1.37 15.13
CA GLY A 437 -20.23 2.45 16.12
C GLY A 437 -20.64 2.13 17.56
N GLN A 438 -20.99 0.88 17.88
CA GLN A 438 -21.56 0.51 19.18
C GLN A 438 -20.59 0.80 20.34
N LEU A 439 -19.31 0.45 20.20
CA LEU A 439 -18.32 0.66 21.25
C LEU A 439 -17.87 2.13 21.34
N SER A 440 -17.84 2.83 20.22
CA SER A 440 -17.46 4.24 20.10
C SER A 440 -18.39 5.21 20.87
N ALA A 441 -19.63 4.81 21.10
CA ALA A 441 -20.59 5.55 21.90
C ALA A 441 -20.74 5.02 23.35
N SER A 442 -20.11 3.89 23.69
CA SER A 442 -20.30 3.24 24.98
C SER A 442 -19.38 3.82 26.07
N PRO A 443 -19.92 4.31 27.20
CA PRO A 443 -19.10 4.81 28.31
C PRO A 443 -18.31 3.71 29.02
N GLU A 444 -18.73 2.45 28.89
CA GLU A 444 -18.00 1.30 29.43
C GLU A 444 -16.60 1.15 28.81
N TRP A 445 -16.49 1.53 27.52
CA TRP A 445 -15.28 1.41 26.72
C TRP A 445 -14.43 2.69 26.70
N THR A 446 -14.89 3.79 27.31
CA THR A 446 -14.17 5.07 27.31
C THR A 446 -12.73 4.93 27.81
N HIS A 447 -12.50 4.16 28.89
CA HIS A 447 -11.15 3.95 29.40
C HIS A 447 -10.24 3.26 28.37
N ALA A 448 -10.72 2.21 27.70
CA ALA A 448 -9.95 1.49 26.69
C ALA A 448 -9.60 2.36 25.47
N TYR A 449 -10.56 3.18 24.99
CA TYR A 449 -10.32 4.15 23.91
C TYR A 449 -9.27 5.20 24.32
N MET A 450 -9.42 5.79 25.50
CA MET A 450 -8.49 6.81 26.01
C MET A 450 -7.08 6.25 26.24
N GLU A 451 -6.95 5.02 26.74
CA GLU A 451 -5.65 4.36 26.94
C GLU A 451 -4.91 4.19 25.61
N ARG A 452 -5.59 3.72 24.55
CA ARG A 452 -5.00 3.51 23.23
C ARG A 452 -4.57 4.84 22.59
N ALA A 453 -5.41 5.87 22.66
CA ALA A 453 -5.08 7.22 22.17
C ALA A 453 -3.93 7.88 22.93
N ALA A 454 -4.04 7.95 24.25
CA ALA A 454 -3.08 8.69 25.07
C ALA A 454 -1.71 8.04 25.04
N ARG A 455 -1.64 6.70 25.08
CA ARG A 455 -0.35 5.99 25.06
C ARG A 455 0.38 6.14 23.74
N MET A 456 -0.31 6.18 22.59
CA MET A 456 0.32 6.48 21.31
C MET A 456 1.00 7.86 21.35
N VAL A 457 0.22 8.90 21.68
CA VAL A 457 0.74 10.27 21.71
C VAL A 457 1.86 10.44 22.74
N LEU A 458 1.73 9.84 23.93
CA LEU A 458 2.76 9.92 24.96
C LEU A 458 4.07 9.24 24.55
N ARG A 459 4.01 8.16 23.77
CA ARG A 459 5.21 7.47 23.25
C ARG A 459 5.87 8.26 22.12
N ASP A 460 5.07 8.79 21.20
CA ASP A 460 5.56 9.20 19.88
C ASP A 460 5.61 10.74 19.64
N LYS A 461 5.19 11.55 20.64
CA LYS A 461 5.08 13.02 20.58
C LYS A 461 6.29 13.77 20.00
N ASN A 462 7.50 13.25 20.17
CA ASN A 462 8.74 13.95 19.83
C ASN A 462 9.22 13.69 18.39
N HIS A 463 8.61 12.76 17.64
CA HIS A 463 9.00 12.46 16.26
C HIS A 463 8.58 13.58 15.28
N PRO A 464 9.52 14.31 14.62
CA PRO A 464 9.18 15.33 13.63
C PRO A 464 8.43 14.78 12.41
N SER A 465 8.62 13.49 12.07
CA SER A 465 7.93 12.82 10.97
C SER A 465 6.41 12.79 11.11
N ILE A 466 5.90 12.68 12.34
CA ILE A 466 4.47 12.63 12.58
C ILE A 466 3.85 14.01 12.31
N ILE A 467 3.00 14.12 11.30
CA ILE A 467 2.33 15.36 10.91
C ILE A 467 0.88 15.43 11.39
N LEU A 468 0.24 14.28 11.59
CA LEU A 468 -1.14 14.16 12.04
C LEU A 468 -1.27 12.97 13.01
N TRP A 469 -2.18 13.10 13.96
CA TRP A 469 -2.67 11.99 14.77
C TRP A 469 -3.96 11.45 14.16
N SER A 470 -4.17 10.14 14.17
CA SER A 470 -5.45 9.52 13.80
C SER A 470 -6.08 8.79 14.98
N LEU A 471 -7.41 8.89 15.11
CA LEU A 471 -8.16 8.32 16.23
C LEU A 471 -8.41 6.80 16.09
N GLY A 472 -8.10 6.20 14.94
CA GLY A 472 -8.41 4.80 14.63
C GLY A 472 -9.01 4.69 13.24
N ASN A 473 -9.72 3.59 13.00
CA ASN A 473 -10.33 3.27 11.70
C ASN A 473 -11.69 2.59 11.89
N GLU A 474 -12.61 2.76 10.93
CA GLU A 474 -13.84 1.98 10.71
C GLU A 474 -14.59 1.55 11.99
N SER A 475 -14.83 2.52 12.87
CA SER A 475 -15.43 2.29 14.19
C SER A 475 -16.69 3.12 14.42
N GLY A 476 -17.31 3.64 13.36
CA GLY A 476 -18.32 4.69 13.46
C GLY A 476 -17.76 5.91 14.21
N TYR A 477 -18.57 6.83 14.73
CA TYR A 477 -18.06 7.84 15.66
C TYR A 477 -18.97 8.05 16.86
N GLY A 478 -18.42 8.56 17.96
CA GLY A 478 -19.15 8.72 19.21
C GLY A 478 -18.39 9.54 20.26
N ALA A 479 -18.92 9.58 21.48
CA ALA A 479 -18.36 10.36 22.57
C ALA A 479 -16.92 9.98 22.93
N ASN A 480 -16.53 8.71 22.73
CA ASN A 480 -15.17 8.25 23.00
C ASN A 480 -14.16 8.91 22.03
N HIS A 481 -14.48 9.01 20.73
CA HIS A 481 -13.65 9.73 19.77
C HIS A 481 -13.55 11.22 20.06
N ALA A 482 -14.66 11.87 20.46
CA ALA A 482 -14.64 13.27 20.87
C ALA A 482 -13.76 13.51 22.12
N ALA A 483 -13.74 12.56 23.07
CA ALA A 483 -12.88 12.62 24.24
C ALA A 483 -11.40 12.47 23.86
N MET A 484 -11.07 11.53 22.97
CA MET A 484 -9.70 11.35 22.46
C MET A 484 -9.23 12.60 21.73
N TYR A 485 -10.03 13.12 20.79
CA TYR A 485 -9.76 14.38 20.08
C TYR A 485 -9.47 15.50 21.07
N GLY A 486 -10.39 15.75 22.02
CA GLY A 486 -10.24 16.85 22.99
C GLY A 486 -8.96 16.73 23.83
N TRP A 487 -8.61 15.51 24.27
CA TRP A 487 -7.38 15.27 25.01
C TRP A 487 -6.13 15.51 24.13
N MET A 488 -6.12 14.99 22.90
CA MET A 488 -4.99 15.17 21.98
C MET A 488 -4.76 16.64 21.64
N LYS A 489 -5.84 17.40 21.35
CA LYS A 489 -5.75 18.84 21.03
C LYS A 489 -5.24 19.69 22.20
N GLU A 490 -5.58 19.32 23.43
CA GLU A 490 -5.06 20.04 24.60
C GLU A 490 -3.61 19.66 24.89
N TYR A 491 -3.27 18.36 24.78
CA TYR A 491 -1.91 17.88 25.07
C TYR A 491 -0.89 18.31 24.01
N ASP A 492 -1.20 18.12 22.72
CA ASP A 492 -0.33 18.44 21.59
C ASP A 492 -0.94 19.54 20.71
N LYS A 493 -0.36 20.75 20.82
CA LYS A 493 -0.78 21.93 20.06
C LYS A 493 -0.01 22.09 18.75
N THR A 494 0.90 21.17 18.44
CA THR A 494 1.79 21.22 17.26
C THR A 494 1.31 20.37 16.09
N ARG A 495 0.28 19.53 16.30
CA ARG A 495 -0.30 18.64 15.29
C ARG A 495 -1.82 18.73 15.26
N TYR A 496 -2.39 18.29 14.14
CA TYR A 496 -3.84 18.16 13.94
C TYR A 496 -4.27 16.69 14.02
N VAL A 497 -5.56 16.48 14.24
CA VAL A 497 -6.15 15.15 14.42
C VAL A 497 -7.06 14.85 13.22
N GLN A 498 -6.98 13.63 12.69
CA GLN A 498 -7.90 13.12 11.67
C GLN A 498 -8.70 11.91 12.17
N TYR A 499 -9.89 11.72 11.60
CA TYR A 499 -10.69 10.50 11.72
C TYR A 499 -11.74 10.46 10.59
N GLU A 500 -11.99 9.27 10.02
CA GLU A 500 -12.72 9.11 8.75
C GLU A 500 -14.19 8.73 8.92
N SER A 501 -14.50 7.84 9.87
CA SER A 501 -15.75 7.09 9.89
C SER A 501 -16.98 8.01 9.83
N LEU A 502 -17.78 7.86 8.78
CA LEU A 502 -18.99 8.65 8.52
C LEU A 502 -18.76 10.18 8.43
N ASN A 503 -17.56 10.62 8.05
CA ASN A 503 -17.18 12.03 7.90
C ASN A 503 -17.53 12.88 9.14
N PRO A 504 -16.87 12.64 10.29
CA PRO A 504 -17.28 13.21 11.56
C PRO A 504 -17.11 14.75 11.59
N PRO A 505 -17.83 15.44 12.48
CA PRO A 505 -17.75 16.89 12.63
C PRO A 505 -16.38 17.38 13.14
N ALA A 506 -16.15 18.70 13.07
CA ALA A 506 -14.89 19.34 13.41
C ALA A 506 -14.44 19.19 14.87
N ASN A 507 -15.33 18.77 15.79
CA ASN A 507 -14.98 18.47 17.18
C ASN A 507 -14.44 17.04 17.39
N ILE A 508 -14.21 16.31 16.30
CA ILE A 508 -13.62 14.96 16.29
C ILE A 508 -12.48 14.88 15.26
N SER A 509 -12.57 15.62 14.15
CA SER A 509 -11.52 15.63 13.11
C SER A 509 -11.25 17.04 12.60
N ASP A 510 -9.98 17.43 12.53
CA ASP A 510 -9.52 18.67 11.90
C ASP A 510 -9.45 18.56 10.36
N ILE A 511 -9.46 17.34 9.83
CA ILE A 511 -9.31 17.02 8.39
C ILE A 511 -10.57 16.29 7.90
N MET A 512 -11.08 16.64 6.72
CA MET A 512 -12.01 15.77 6.00
C MET A 512 -11.20 14.63 5.39
N ALA A 513 -11.28 13.45 6.02
CA ALA A 513 -10.41 12.32 5.71
C ALA A 513 -11.18 11.10 5.20
N PRO A 514 -11.93 11.18 4.08
CA PRO A 514 -12.76 10.05 3.63
C PRO A 514 -11.94 8.90 3.06
N MET A 515 -12.53 7.71 3.09
CA MET A 515 -12.10 6.52 2.34
C MET A 515 -12.87 6.43 1.02
N TYR A 516 -12.15 6.16 -0.08
CA TYR A 516 -12.69 5.86 -1.41
C TYR A 516 -13.81 6.79 -1.92
N PRO A 517 -13.64 8.13 -1.85
CA PRO A 517 -14.68 9.06 -2.29
C PRO A 517 -14.88 9.04 -3.81
N GLN A 518 -16.14 9.13 -4.24
CA GLN A 518 -16.47 9.37 -5.64
C GLN A 518 -16.02 10.77 -6.09
N LYS A 519 -15.55 10.89 -7.33
CA LYS A 519 -15.07 12.17 -7.90
C LYS A 519 -16.11 13.30 -7.83
N ASP A 520 -17.38 13.00 -8.09
CA ASP A 520 -18.44 14.01 -8.02
C ASP A 520 -18.62 14.56 -6.60
N TRP A 521 -18.56 13.69 -5.59
CA TRP A 521 -18.63 14.13 -4.20
C TRP A 521 -17.42 14.97 -3.78
N ILE A 522 -16.22 14.67 -4.31
CA ILE A 522 -15.04 15.54 -4.12
C ILE A 522 -15.32 16.92 -4.71
N VAL A 523 -15.85 17.01 -5.93
CA VAL A 523 -16.16 18.29 -6.59
C VAL A 523 -17.22 19.06 -5.79
N ASP A 524 -18.28 18.40 -5.32
CA ASP A 524 -19.29 19.00 -4.46
C ASP A 524 -18.68 19.53 -3.16
N CYS A 525 -17.83 18.75 -2.50
CA CYS A 525 -17.10 19.19 -1.32
C CYS A 525 -16.25 20.42 -1.65
N MET A 526 -15.46 20.40 -2.73
CA MET A 526 -14.57 21.50 -3.11
C MET A 526 -15.30 22.79 -3.51
N THR A 527 -16.56 22.69 -3.94
CA THR A 527 -17.39 23.85 -4.31
C THR A 527 -18.30 24.35 -3.18
N SER A 528 -18.50 23.54 -2.13
CA SER A 528 -19.24 23.93 -0.93
C SER A 528 -18.41 24.80 0.01
N SER A 529 -19.10 25.70 0.72
CA SER A 529 -18.55 26.52 1.81
C SER A 529 -18.97 26.03 3.21
N ASP A 530 -19.72 24.92 3.29
CA ASP A 530 -20.28 24.44 4.56
C ASP A 530 -19.22 23.84 5.49
N ASP A 531 -18.19 23.22 4.90
CA ASP A 531 -17.04 22.69 5.59
C ASP A 531 -15.77 23.03 4.81
N LEU A 532 -14.90 23.83 5.42
CA LEU A 532 -13.65 24.31 4.83
C LEU A 532 -12.42 23.59 5.39
N ARG A 533 -12.57 22.49 6.12
CA ARG A 533 -11.41 21.70 6.56
C ARG A 533 -10.57 21.23 5.35
N PRO A 534 -9.25 20.98 5.52
CA PRO A 534 -8.45 20.32 4.50
C PRO A 534 -9.07 18.98 4.10
N PHE A 535 -8.95 18.60 2.83
CA PHE A 535 -9.46 17.34 2.33
C PHE A 535 -8.29 16.44 1.91
N ILE A 536 -8.10 15.33 2.63
CA ILE A 536 -7.01 14.36 2.40
C ILE A 536 -7.62 12.97 2.50
N MET A 537 -7.65 12.20 1.42
CA MET A 537 -8.25 10.85 1.46
C MET A 537 -7.39 9.95 2.34
N CYS A 538 -7.94 9.39 3.43
CA CYS A 538 -7.20 8.45 4.26
C CYS A 538 -6.97 7.13 3.52
N GLU A 539 -7.83 6.81 2.54
CA GLU A 539 -7.71 5.67 1.61
C GLU A 539 -8.29 6.03 0.25
N TYR A 540 -7.59 5.72 -0.84
CA TYR A 540 -8.09 5.79 -2.21
C TYR A 540 -7.30 4.85 -3.13
N ALA A 541 -7.75 4.68 -4.38
CA ALA A 541 -7.06 3.89 -5.40
C ALA A 541 -6.70 2.47 -4.92
N TYR A 542 -7.73 1.66 -4.66
CA TYR A 542 -7.64 0.32 -4.10
C TYR A 542 -6.86 -0.64 -5.02
N ALA A 543 -5.71 -1.17 -4.60
CA ALA A 543 -4.73 -1.83 -5.46
C ALA A 543 -4.84 -3.38 -5.48
N LYS A 544 -6.06 -3.94 -5.40
CA LYS A 544 -6.27 -5.39 -5.42
C LYS A 544 -5.97 -6.02 -6.78
N SER A 545 -5.00 -6.94 -6.81
CA SER A 545 -4.54 -7.62 -8.03
C SER A 545 -4.20 -6.62 -9.16
N ASN A 546 -4.84 -6.72 -10.33
CA ASN A 546 -4.69 -5.75 -11.42
C ASN A 546 -5.72 -4.61 -11.32
N SER A 547 -5.27 -3.43 -10.88
CA SER A 547 -6.14 -2.30 -10.50
C SER A 547 -5.49 -0.93 -10.81
N ASN A 548 -5.87 0.11 -10.05
CA ASN A 548 -5.39 1.50 -10.11
C ASN A 548 -5.63 2.18 -11.46
N GLY A 549 -6.70 1.78 -12.14
CA GLY A 549 -7.33 2.59 -13.17
C GLY A 549 -7.76 3.93 -12.59
N ASN A 550 -7.84 4.93 -13.45
CA ASN A 550 -8.35 6.26 -13.12
C ASN A 550 -7.53 7.06 -12.09
N PHE A 551 -6.31 6.61 -11.79
CA PHE A 551 -5.43 7.23 -10.79
C PHE A 551 -5.09 8.68 -11.15
N LYS A 552 -4.85 8.95 -12.44
CA LYS A 552 -4.50 10.28 -12.94
C LYS A 552 -5.59 11.31 -12.66
N GLU A 553 -6.85 10.92 -12.75
CA GLU A 553 -7.98 11.84 -12.64
C GLU A 553 -8.14 12.35 -11.20
N PHE A 554 -7.79 11.57 -10.19
CA PHE A 554 -7.69 12.07 -8.81
C PHE A 554 -6.58 13.14 -8.70
N TRP A 555 -5.44 12.91 -9.34
CA TRP A 555 -4.33 13.86 -9.38
C TRP A 555 -4.66 15.16 -10.13
N ASP A 556 -5.42 15.06 -11.22
CA ASP A 556 -5.95 16.23 -11.91
C ASP A 556 -6.83 17.09 -10.98
N LEU A 557 -7.64 16.47 -10.11
CA LEU A 557 -8.43 17.17 -9.10
C LEU A 557 -7.56 17.78 -7.98
N ILE A 558 -6.52 17.08 -7.52
CA ILE A 558 -5.56 17.57 -6.51
C ILE A 558 -4.85 18.85 -7.00
N TYR A 559 -4.46 18.90 -8.28
CA TYR A 559 -3.84 20.10 -8.84
C TYR A 559 -4.86 21.20 -9.14
N LYS A 560 -6.10 20.85 -9.48
CA LYS A 560 -7.19 21.79 -9.73
C LYS A 560 -7.66 22.51 -8.45
N PHE A 561 -7.77 21.80 -7.32
CA PHE A 561 -8.35 22.32 -6.08
C PHE A 561 -7.30 22.38 -4.95
N PRO A 562 -6.82 23.57 -4.56
CA PRO A 562 -5.79 23.71 -3.51
C PRO A 562 -6.12 23.04 -2.17
N ARG A 563 -7.40 23.02 -1.77
CA ARG A 563 -7.88 22.39 -0.52
C ARG A 563 -7.90 20.86 -0.59
N PHE A 564 -7.93 20.28 -1.78
CA PHE A 564 -7.76 18.85 -1.97
C PHE A 564 -6.26 18.54 -2.00
N GLN A 565 -5.75 17.89 -0.96
CA GLN A 565 -4.31 17.81 -0.69
C GLN A 565 -3.74 16.40 -0.85
N GLY A 566 -4.39 15.56 -1.63
CA GLY A 566 -3.95 14.20 -1.91
C GLY A 566 -4.59 13.16 -1.00
N GLY A 567 -3.85 12.10 -0.72
CA GLY A 567 -4.33 10.99 0.09
C GLY A 567 -3.37 9.81 0.14
N PHE A 568 -3.81 8.73 0.77
CA PHE A 568 -3.04 7.51 0.96
C PHE A 568 -3.61 6.36 0.13
N ILE A 569 -2.79 5.81 -0.77
CA ILE A 569 -3.15 4.65 -1.57
C ILE A 569 -3.41 3.45 -0.66
N TRP A 570 -4.46 2.67 -0.91
CA TRP A 570 -4.70 1.40 -0.24
C TRP A 570 -4.27 0.21 -1.13
N ASP A 571 -3.19 -0.50 -0.80
CA ASP A 571 -2.15 -0.17 0.19
C ASP A 571 -0.74 -0.40 -0.40
N PHE A 572 0.30 -0.36 0.44
CA PHE A 572 1.66 -0.48 -0.06
C PHE A 572 1.99 -1.89 -0.57
N GLN A 573 1.74 -2.93 0.23
CA GLN A 573 2.29 -4.27 0.03
C GLN A 573 1.22 -5.35 0.23
N ASP A 574 1.17 -6.32 -0.69
CA ASP A 574 0.32 -7.50 -0.55
C ASP A 574 0.61 -8.24 0.76
N LYS A 575 -0.42 -8.41 1.58
CA LYS A 575 -0.35 -9.09 2.88
C LYS A 575 -0.48 -10.61 2.71
N ALA A 576 0.33 -11.22 1.85
CA ALA A 576 0.36 -12.68 1.69
C ALA A 576 1.34 -13.31 2.68
N LEU A 577 0.98 -14.45 3.27
CA LEU A 577 1.90 -15.23 4.11
C LEU A 577 2.68 -16.26 3.27
N VAL A 578 3.84 -16.68 3.74
CA VAL A 578 4.60 -17.76 3.10
C VAL A 578 4.18 -19.12 3.65
N ARG A 579 3.87 -20.04 2.74
CA ARG A 579 3.81 -21.49 3.01
C ARG A 579 4.94 -22.18 2.26
N HIS A 580 5.54 -23.19 2.88
CA HIS A 580 6.54 -24.03 2.24
C HIS A 580 5.87 -25.32 1.73
N ASP A 581 6.17 -25.72 0.50
CA ASP A 581 5.75 -27.01 -0.04
C ASP A 581 6.60 -28.18 0.52
N GLU A 582 6.29 -29.42 0.14
CA GLU A 582 7.03 -30.62 0.58
C GLU A 582 8.51 -30.62 0.14
N SER A 583 8.86 -29.83 -0.89
CA SER A 583 10.22 -29.69 -1.42
C SER A 583 10.97 -28.50 -0.80
N GLY A 584 10.31 -27.70 0.03
CA GLY A 584 10.85 -26.50 0.66
C GLY A 584 10.76 -25.22 -0.17
N ASN A 585 10.05 -25.21 -1.30
CA ASN A 585 9.84 -24.00 -2.09
C ASN A 585 8.82 -23.08 -1.39
N LYS A 586 9.06 -21.77 -1.50
CA LYS A 586 8.14 -20.74 -0.99
C LYS A 586 6.93 -20.61 -1.92
N LYS A 587 5.74 -20.54 -1.33
CA LYS A 587 4.48 -20.17 -1.98
C LYS A 587 3.82 -19.07 -1.17
N TYR A 588 3.52 -17.93 -1.81
CA TYR A 588 2.71 -16.87 -1.20
C TYR A 588 1.24 -17.28 -1.19
N VAL A 589 0.60 -17.16 -0.03
CA VAL A 589 -0.78 -17.59 0.18
C VAL A 589 -1.62 -16.51 0.86
N TYR A 590 -2.91 -16.54 0.58
CA TYR A 590 -3.93 -15.66 1.15
C TYR A 590 -4.91 -16.44 2.04
N GLY A 591 -5.99 -15.81 2.51
CA GLY A 591 -6.97 -16.47 3.39
C GLY A 591 -7.51 -17.79 2.82
N GLY A 592 -7.81 -18.76 3.68
CA GLY A 592 -8.28 -20.09 3.27
C GLY A 592 -7.13 -21.11 3.18
N ALA A 593 -5.90 -20.67 2.97
CA ALA A 593 -4.76 -21.56 2.69
C ALA A 593 -4.30 -22.37 3.90
N PHE A 594 -4.60 -21.93 5.13
CA PHE A 594 -4.25 -22.62 6.37
C PHE A 594 -5.38 -23.50 6.92
N GLN A 595 -6.50 -23.63 6.18
CA GLN A 595 -7.71 -24.34 6.62
C GLN A 595 -8.23 -23.75 7.94
N GLU A 596 -8.39 -22.44 7.94
CA GLU A 596 -8.84 -21.63 9.06
C GLU A 596 -10.22 -22.07 9.55
N GLU A 597 -10.51 -21.87 10.84
CA GLU A 597 -11.86 -22.18 11.37
C GLU A 597 -12.91 -21.19 10.85
N ILE A 598 -12.48 -20.00 10.46
CA ILE A 598 -13.30 -18.94 9.87
C ILE A 598 -12.62 -18.52 8.57
N ILE A 599 -13.41 -18.48 7.51
CA ILE A 599 -12.96 -18.05 6.19
C ILE A 599 -13.81 -16.85 5.80
N ASP A 600 -13.14 -15.76 5.44
CA ASP A 600 -13.79 -14.58 4.89
C ASP A 600 -14.48 -14.89 3.55
N SER A 601 -15.53 -14.16 3.19
CA SER A 601 -16.20 -14.32 1.90
C SER A 601 -15.33 -13.85 0.74
N ALA A 602 -14.39 -12.94 0.99
CA ALA A 602 -13.37 -12.51 0.03
C ALA A 602 -11.96 -12.80 0.56
N PRO A 603 -11.50 -14.06 0.51
CA PRO A 603 -10.25 -14.49 1.17
C PRO A 603 -8.97 -13.87 0.57
N ASP A 604 -9.05 -13.32 -0.63
CA ASP A 604 -7.95 -12.68 -1.37
C ASP A 604 -7.93 -11.15 -1.19
N MET A 605 -8.83 -10.58 -0.37
CA MET A 605 -8.87 -9.14 -0.07
C MET A 605 -7.54 -8.62 0.51
N CYS A 606 -6.74 -9.47 1.18
CA CYS A 606 -5.42 -9.10 1.70
C CYS A 606 -4.38 -8.79 0.61
N LEU A 607 -4.67 -9.07 -0.66
CA LEU A 607 -3.78 -8.88 -1.81
C LEU A 607 -4.01 -7.54 -2.49
N ASN A 608 -3.91 -6.47 -1.69
CA ASN A 608 -4.27 -5.11 -2.07
C ASN A 608 -3.09 -4.13 -2.14
N GLY A 609 -1.86 -4.61 -2.28
CA GLY A 609 -0.67 -3.78 -2.37
C GLY A 609 -0.35 -3.27 -3.77
N ILE A 610 0.36 -2.15 -3.87
CA ILE A 610 0.99 -1.69 -5.12
C ILE A 610 2.33 -2.40 -5.43
N VAL A 611 2.88 -3.12 -4.44
CA VAL A 611 3.99 -4.06 -4.60
C VAL A 611 3.58 -5.46 -4.17
N PHE A 612 4.24 -6.46 -4.75
CA PHE A 612 4.12 -7.87 -4.37
C PHE A 612 4.68 -8.12 -2.96
N PRO A 613 4.46 -9.32 -2.37
CA PRO A 613 4.95 -9.65 -1.04
C PRO A 613 6.48 -9.54 -0.89
N ASP A 614 7.24 -9.75 -1.97
CA ASP A 614 8.71 -9.61 -1.97
C ASP A 614 9.19 -8.18 -2.29
N LEU A 615 8.28 -7.21 -2.24
CA LEU A 615 8.47 -5.80 -2.59
C LEU A 615 8.78 -5.53 -4.06
N THR A 616 8.67 -6.51 -4.96
CA THR A 616 8.76 -6.27 -6.40
C THR A 616 7.57 -5.44 -6.89
N LEU A 617 7.80 -4.56 -7.85
CA LEU A 617 6.79 -3.61 -8.31
C LEU A 617 5.71 -4.30 -9.14
N LYS A 618 4.43 -4.05 -8.83
CA LYS A 618 3.34 -4.35 -9.77
C LYS A 618 3.33 -3.31 -10.91
N PRO A 619 2.78 -3.62 -12.09
CA PRO A 619 2.68 -2.66 -13.19
C PRO A 619 2.03 -1.31 -12.82
N ALA A 620 1.02 -1.32 -11.94
CA ALA A 620 0.38 -0.10 -11.43
C ALA A 620 1.37 0.86 -10.74
N ALA A 621 2.45 0.36 -10.13
CA ALA A 621 3.43 1.20 -9.44
C ALA A 621 4.15 2.18 -10.39
N TYR A 622 4.31 1.83 -11.67
CA TYR A 622 4.90 2.73 -12.67
C TYR A 622 3.96 3.91 -12.99
N GLU A 623 2.65 3.66 -13.10
CA GLU A 623 1.65 4.71 -13.28
C GLU A 623 1.64 5.64 -12.06
N ILE A 624 1.57 5.06 -10.87
CA ILE A 624 1.55 5.80 -9.60
C ILE A 624 2.78 6.70 -9.49
N LYS A 625 3.98 6.13 -9.66
CA LYS A 625 5.25 6.87 -9.63
C LYS A 625 5.22 8.08 -10.55
N ASN A 626 4.73 7.89 -11.78
CA ASN A 626 4.77 8.92 -12.80
C ASN A 626 3.76 10.04 -12.53
N VAL A 627 2.51 9.66 -12.25
CA VAL A 627 1.40 10.61 -12.04
C VAL A 627 1.65 11.49 -10.83
N GLN A 628 2.17 10.91 -9.73
CA GLN A 628 2.38 11.66 -8.48
C GLN A 628 3.73 12.37 -8.38
N ALA A 629 4.53 12.36 -9.45
CA ALA A 629 5.87 12.92 -9.40
C ALA A 629 5.85 14.41 -8.99
N PRO A 630 6.79 14.85 -8.12
CA PRO A 630 6.88 16.23 -7.66
C PRO A 630 7.44 17.19 -8.72
N VAL A 631 7.67 16.70 -9.93
CA VAL A 631 8.02 17.47 -11.11
C VAL A 631 7.08 17.05 -12.23
N GLN A 632 6.48 18.03 -12.91
CA GLN A 632 5.59 17.75 -14.03
C GLN A 632 5.92 18.68 -15.20
N ILE A 633 5.70 18.20 -16.42
CA ILE A 633 5.88 18.98 -17.65
C ILE A 633 4.60 18.89 -18.48
N ASP A 634 4.06 20.05 -18.84
CA ASP A 634 2.89 20.17 -19.70
C ASP A 634 3.18 20.98 -20.98
N CYS A 635 2.25 20.92 -21.93
CA CYS A 635 2.21 21.80 -23.09
C CYS A 635 0.95 22.68 -23.05
N PHE A 636 1.08 23.93 -23.48
CA PHE A 636 -0.02 24.88 -23.56
C PHE A 636 0.07 25.72 -24.84
N GLU A 637 -1.08 26.21 -25.30
CA GLU A 637 -1.17 27.18 -26.40
C GLU A 637 -1.46 28.57 -25.85
N ARG A 638 -0.75 29.62 -26.31
CA ARG A 638 -1.12 30.99 -25.93
C ARG A 638 -2.24 31.51 -26.83
N PRO A 639 -3.14 32.37 -26.30
CA PRO A 639 -4.17 33.03 -27.09
C PRO A 639 -3.65 33.84 -28.29
N TYR A 640 -2.37 34.24 -28.25
CA TYR A 640 -1.70 35.04 -29.29
C TYR A 640 -0.58 34.28 -30.00
N ASP A 641 -0.35 33.01 -29.68
CA ASP A 641 0.54 32.18 -30.49
C ASP A 641 -0.14 31.89 -31.82
N VAL A 642 0.66 31.68 -32.88
CA VAL A 642 0.11 31.13 -34.13
C VAL A 642 -0.58 29.82 -33.76
N PRO A 643 -1.87 29.63 -34.09
CA PRO A 643 -2.63 28.44 -33.68
C PRO A 643 -1.83 27.15 -33.88
N GLY A 644 -1.64 26.40 -32.80
CA GLY A 644 -0.89 25.16 -32.81
C GLY A 644 0.62 25.24 -32.57
N ASN A 645 1.18 26.41 -32.22
CA ASN A 645 2.55 26.47 -31.69
C ASN A 645 2.52 26.17 -30.17
N LYS A 646 2.89 24.95 -29.77
CA LYS A 646 2.87 24.53 -28.35
C LYS A 646 4.09 25.10 -27.61
N SER A 647 3.83 25.74 -26.48
CA SER A 647 4.86 26.12 -25.49
C SER A 647 4.87 25.09 -24.36
N TYR A 648 6.02 24.90 -23.71
CA TYR A 648 6.17 23.91 -22.63
C TYR A 648 6.39 24.60 -21.29
N ARG A 649 5.93 23.98 -20.20
CA ARG A 649 6.23 24.42 -18.83
C ARG A 649 6.65 23.25 -17.98
N ILE A 650 7.54 23.53 -17.03
CA ILE A 650 7.89 22.63 -15.96
C ILE A 650 7.38 23.20 -14.63
N TYR A 651 6.74 22.33 -13.86
CA TYR A 651 6.19 22.60 -12.55
C TYR A 651 7.10 21.97 -11.51
N ASN A 652 7.55 22.78 -10.54
CA ASN A 652 8.19 22.29 -9.34
C ASN A 652 7.13 22.17 -8.23
N HIS A 653 6.69 20.95 -7.94
CA HIS A 653 5.77 20.65 -6.83
C HIS A 653 6.47 20.24 -5.54
N TYR A 654 7.82 20.27 -5.51
CA TYR A 654 8.56 20.24 -4.26
C TYR A 654 8.23 21.48 -3.40
N THR A 655 8.28 21.30 -2.09
CA THR A 655 7.96 22.28 -1.06
C THR A 655 9.21 23.02 -0.56
N HIS A 656 10.38 22.36 -0.58
CA HIS A 656 11.64 22.88 -0.01
C HIS A 656 12.84 22.79 -0.96
N ARG A 657 12.80 21.97 -2.03
CA ARG A 657 13.88 21.85 -3.02
C ARG A 657 13.60 22.59 -4.33
N ASP A 658 14.65 23.17 -4.92
CA ASP A 658 14.64 23.58 -6.33
C ASP A 658 14.83 22.37 -7.25
N LEU A 659 14.85 22.55 -8.58
CA LEU A 659 15.03 21.46 -9.54
C LEU A 659 16.50 21.14 -9.88
N SER A 660 17.48 21.71 -9.16
CA SER A 660 18.90 21.59 -9.52
C SER A 660 19.50 20.21 -9.25
N HIS A 661 18.78 19.34 -8.54
CA HIS A 661 19.11 17.93 -8.32
C HIS A 661 18.66 17.00 -9.45
N LEU A 662 18.02 17.55 -10.48
CA LEU A 662 17.51 16.77 -11.62
C LEU A 662 18.22 17.16 -12.92
N ASP A 663 18.50 16.16 -13.74
CA ASP A 663 18.89 16.32 -15.14
C ASP A 663 17.66 16.00 -16.02
N ILE A 664 17.19 16.98 -16.80
CA ILE A 664 16.00 16.81 -17.66
C ILE A 664 16.43 16.39 -19.07
N GLY A 665 16.28 15.11 -19.37
CA GLY A 665 16.49 14.55 -20.71
C GLY A 665 15.26 14.73 -21.60
N TRP A 666 15.47 14.77 -22.91
CA TRP A 666 14.39 14.80 -23.90
C TRP A 666 14.72 13.99 -25.15
N GLU A 667 13.69 13.47 -25.81
CA GLU A 667 13.80 12.74 -27.07
C GLU A 667 12.70 13.15 -28.04
N LEU A 668 13.06 13.50 -29.28
CA LEU A 668 12.14 13.56 -30.41
C LEU A 668 12.04 12.16 -31.02
N VAL A 669 10.86 11.58 -30.96
CA VAL A 669 10.54 10.25 -31.49
C VAL A 669 9.64 10.43 -32.71
N CYS A 670 10.02 9.84 -33.85
CA CYS A 670 9.23 9.81 -35.08
C CYS A 670 9.05 8.34 -35.51
N ASP A 671 7.81 7.90 -35.71
CA ASP A 671 7.44 6.52 -36.03
C ASP A 671 8.12 5.49 -35.11
N GLY A 672 8.15 5.82 -33.81
CA GLY A 672 8.74 5.01 -32.75
C GLY A 672 10.27 4.98 -32.72
N LYS A 673 10.96 5.78 -33.55
CA LYS A 673 12.43 5.90 -33.55
C LYS A 673 12.87 7.26 -33.01
N VAL A 674 13.86 7.25 -32.13
CA VAL A 674 14.51 8.49 -31.66
C VAL A 674 15.31 9.10 -32.82
N VAL A 675 14.90 10.29 -33.28
CA VAL A 675 15.56 11.04 -34.37
C VAL A 675 16.42 12.19 -33.86
N GLU A 676 16.14 12.67 -32.65
CA GLU A 676 16.93 13.67 -31.94
C GLU A 676 16.76 13.49 -30.43
N ASN A 677 17.78 13.80 -29.64
CA ASN A 677 17.72 13.78 -28.18
C ASN A 677 18.75 14.73 -27.57
N GLY A 678 18.59 15.00 -26.29
CA GLY A 678 19.55 15.78 -25.52
C GLY A 678 19.14 15.94 -24.07
N THR A 679 19.82 16.87 -23.39
CA THR A 679 19.50 17.27 -22.02
C THR A 679 19.32 18.78 -22.00
N LEU A 680 18.28 19.25 -21.29
CA LEU A 680 18.07 20.67 -21.08
C LEU A 680 19.21 21.25 -20.20
N PRO A 681 19.48 22.56 -20.29
CA PRO A 681 20.31 23.23 -19.29
C PRO A 681 19.78 22.98 -17.89
N ARG A 682 20.70 22.90 -16.91
CA ARG A 682 20.32 22.69 -15.51
C ARG A 682 19.32 23.74 -15.05
N LEU A 683 18.21 23.27 -14.50
CA LEU A 683 17.12 24.12 -14.01
C LEU A 683 17.33 24.42 -12.53
N HIS A 684 17.02 25.66 -12.14
CA HIS A 684 17.05 26.14 -10.75
C HIS A 684 15.67 26.65 -10.33
N THR A 685 14.62 26.09 -10.93
CA THR A 685 13.23 26.49 -10.67
C THR A 685 12.92 26.31 -9.17
N PRO A 686 12.61 27.38 -8.42
CA PRO A 686 12.39 27.29 -6.97
C PRO A 686 11.21 26.40 -6.60
N ALA A 687 11.19 25.90 -5.36
CA ALA A 687 10.08 25.11 -4.80
C ALA A 687 8.73 25.82 -5.00
N GLY A 688 7.74 25.09 -5.52
CA GLY A 688 6.40 25.60 -5.84
C GLY A 688 6.31 26.51 -7.07
N ALA A 689 7.41 26.76 -7.78
CA ALA A 689 7.43 27.65 -8.94
C ALA A 689 7.20 26.91 -10.27
N ILE A 690 6.95 27.69 -11.32
CA ILE A 690 6.76 27.22 -12.68
C ILE A 690 7.77 27.93 -13.58
N GLU A 691 8.44 27.18 -14.45
CA GLU A 691 9.38 27.72 -15.44
C GLU A 691 8.93 27.35 -16.86
N ARG A 692 9.19 28.23 -17.83
CA ARG A 692 8.86 27.98 -19.24
C ARG A 692 10.04 27.35 -19.94
N LEU A 693 9.75 26.33 -20.74
CA LEU A 693 10.75 25.64 -21.56
C LEU A 693 10.56 26.02 -23.03
N GLN A 694 11.68 26.20 -23.73
CA GLN A 694 11.69 26.27 -25.19
C GLN A 694 11.63 24.85 -25.75
N ALA A 695 11.00 24.68 -26.92
CA ALA A 695 11.04 23.42 -27.65
C ALA A 695 12.51 23.05 -27.91
N PRO A 696 13.00 21.90 -27.41
CA PRO A 696 14.43 21.61 -27.43
C PRO A 696 14.90 20.91 -28.72
N TYR A 697 14.01 20.72 -29.70
CA TYR A 697 14.26 19.98 -30.93
C TYR A 697 14.28 20.89 -32.17
N ASP A 698 14.88 20.41 -33.26
CA ASP A 698 14.79 21.03 -34.58
C ASP A 698 13.47 20.67 -35.27
N PRO A 699 12.55 21.62 -35.52
CA PRO A 699 11.27 21.34 -36.14
C PRO A 699 11.36 20.71 -37.53
N THR A 700 12.49 20.84 -38.24
CA THR A 700 12.68 20.25 -39.57
C THR A 700 12.87 18.73 -39.54
N LYS A 701 13.11 18.15 -38.36
CA LYS A 701 13.26 16.70 -38.16
C LYS A 701 11.95 15.98 -37.85
N VAL A 702 10.87 16.72 -37.64
CA VAL A 702 9.54 16.15 -37.36
C VAL A 702 9.01 15.49 -38.63
N SER A 703 8.66 14.22 -38.54
CA SER A 703 8.08 13.44 -39.63
C SER A 703 7.21 12.31 -39.06
N GLY A 704 6.25 11.83 -39.85
CA GLY A 704 5.38 10.72 -39.46
C GLY A 704 4.64 11.01 -38.15
N GLU A 705 4.39 9.96 -37.37
CA GLU A 705 3.82 10.09 -36.04
C GLU A 705 4.92 10.52 -35.05
N ALA A 706 4.77 11.73 -34.50
CA ALA A 706 5.86 12.39 -33.78
C ALA A 706 5.50 12.76 -32.32
N PHE A 707 6.40 12.40 -31.42
CA PHE A 707 6.30 12.66 -29.99
C PHE A 707 7.56 13.32 -29.45
N LEU A 708 7.39 14.18 -28.45
CA LEU A 708 8.47 14.68 -27.62
C LEU A 708 8.36 14.04 -26.22
N ASN A 709 9.34 13.21 -25.89
CA ASN A 709 9.47 12.60 -24.58
C ASN A 709 10.34 13.48 -23.69
N PHE A 710 9.99 13.62 -22.43
CA PHE A 710 10.81 14.22 -21.38
C PHE A 710 11.01 13.22 -20.25
N TYR A 711 12.18 13.27 -19.63
CA TYR A 711 12.55 12.43 -18.50
C TYR A 711 13.29 13.27 -17.46
N ALA A 712 12.93 13.13 -16.19
CA ALA A 712 13.67 13.72 -15.08
C ALA A 712 14.49 12.64 -14.37
N TYR A 713 15.81 12.78 -14.42
CA TYR A 713 16.76 11.85 -13.80
C TYR A 713 17.40 12.48 -12.56
N LEU A 714 17.63 11.68 -11.52
CA LEU A 714 18.47 12.11 -10.39
C LEU A 714 19.90 12.40 -10.87
N ASN A 715 20.47 13.54 -10.50
CA ASN A 715 21.82 13.91 -10.90
C ASN A 715 22.93 13.53 -9.89
N GLU A 716 22.52 12.97 -8.76
CA GLU A 716 23.34 12.46 -7.65
C GLU A 716 22.73 11.17 -7.08
N ASP A 717 23.53 10.39 -6.35
CA ASP A 717 23.04 9.23 -5.61
C ASP A 717 22.20 9.71 -4.41
N THR A 718 21.09 9.04 -4.16
CA THR A 718 20.29 9.20 -2.94
C THR A 718 20.31 7.88 -2.15
N TYR A 719 19.79 7.88 -0.92
CA TYR A 719 19.72 6.64 -0.14
C TYR A 719 18.76 5.60 -0.72
N TYR A 720 17.84 6.02 -1.60
CA TYR A 720 16.77 5.18 -2.17
C TYR A 720 16.97 4.84 -3.65
N ALA A 721 17.83 5.58 -4.35
CA ALA A 721 18.06 5.38 -5.77
C ALA A 721 19.43 5.93 -6.21
N ASN A 722 20.03 5.28 -7.20
CA ASN A 722 21.30 5.74 -7.77
C ASN A 722 21.07 6.95 -8.69
N LYS A 723 22.13 7.73 -8.90
CA LYS A 723 22.22 8.72 -9.97
C LYS A 723 21.81 8.10 -11.31
N GLY A 724 21.04 8.85 -12.09
CA GLY A 724 20.51 8.38 -13.37
C GLY A 724 19.20 7.59 -13.25
N THR A 725 18.65 7.43 -12.04
CA THR A 725 17.30 6.88 -11.88
C THR A 725 16.27 7.90 -12.38
N CYS A 726 15.39 7.47 -13.29
CA CYS A 726 14.25 8.27 -13.75
C CYS A 726 13.19 8.34 -12.66
N ILE A 727 12.77 9.55 -12.27
CA ILE A 727 11.71 9.76 -11.27
C ILE A 727 10.40 10.25 -11.90
N TYR A 728 10.44 10.76 -13.12
CA TYR A 728 9.27 11.25 -13.85
C TYR A 728 9.54 11.20 -15.36
N ALA A 729 8.52 10.88 -16.13
CA ALA A 729 8.55 10.98 -17.57
C ALA A 729 7.20 11.46 -18.11
N CYS A 730 7.20 12.28 -19.15
CA CYS A 730 5.98 12.48 -19.97
C CYS A 730 6.28 12.44 -21.45
N GLN A 731 5.25 12.07 -22.22
CA GLN A 731 5.27 12.06 -23.67
C GLN A 731 4.20 13.04 -24.18
N VAL A 732 4.61 13.95 -25.06
CA VAL A 732 3.74 14.96 -25.67
C VAL A 732 3.66 14.70 -27.17
N GLU A 733 2.45 14.50 -27.68
CA GLU A 733 2.22 14.42 -29.13
C GLU A 733 2.40 15.80 -29.80
N LEU A 734 3.16 15.82 -30.89
CA LEU A 734 3.45 17.04 -31.64
C LEU A 734 2.35 17.37 -32.65
N LYS A 735 2.16 18.66 -32.94
CA LYS A 735 1.10 19.12 -33.87
C LYS A 735 1.25 18.57 -35.28
N ASP A 736 2.47 18.55 -35.80
CA ASP A 736 2.77 18.11 -37.16
C ASP A 736 2.89 16.57 -37.24
N SER A 737 2.48 15.86 -36.17
CA SER A 737 2.34 14.41 -36.16
C SER A 737 1.30 14.01 -37.19
N VAL A 738 1.74 13.25 -38.20
CA VAL A 738 0.88 12.62 -39.19
C VAL A 738 1.05 11.12 -39.03
N TYR A 739 0.10 10.51 -38.32
CA TYR A 739 -0.02 9.07 -38.33
C TYR A 739 -0.61 8.62 -39.68
N GLU A 740 0.21 7.98 -40.51
CA GLU A 740 -0.28 7.27 -41.67
C GLU A 740 -0.91 5.94 -41.22
N ILE A 741 -2.23 5.83 -41.36
CA ILE A 741 -2.94 4.57 -41.10
C ILE A 741 -2.42 3.53 -42.08
N HIS A 742 -1.56 2.64 -41.60
CA HIS A 742 -1.16 1.46 -42.34
C HIS A 742 -2.22 0.37 -42.14
N THR A 743 -3.23 0.33 -43.01
CA THR A 743 -3.99 -0.90 -43.20
C THR A 743 -3.07 -1.87 -43.92
N GLY A 744 -2.69 -2.96 -43.27
CA GLY A 744 -1.88 -3.98 -43.94
C GLY A 744 -2.51 -4.48 -45.24
N ASP A 745 -1.68 -5.00 -46.15
CA ASP A 745 -2.10 -5.51 -47.45
C ASP A 745 -2.05 -7.03 -47.48
N ILE A 746 -3.20 -7.67 -47.71
CA ILE A 746 -3.22 -9.09 -48.09
C ILE A 746 -2.74 -9.22 -49.54
N GLN A 747 -1.80 -10.14 -49.81
CA GLN A 747 -1.37 -10.35 -51.19
C GLN A 747 -2.44 -11.10 -51.96
N SER A 748 -2.80 -10.60 -53.15
CA SER A 748 -3.74 -11.28 -54.03
C SER A 748 -3.20 -12.64 -54.48
N GLY A 749 -4.02 -13.68 -54.48
CA GLY A 749 -3.64 -14.98 -55.02
C GLY A 749 -4.78 -15.65 -55.77
N SER A 750 -4.45 -16.52 -56.73
CA SER A 750 -5.44 -17.38 -57.41
C SER A 750 -5.88 -18.50 -56.47
N LEU A 751 -6.66 -18.16 -55.46
CA LEU A 751 -7.21 -19.11 -54.48
C LEU A 751 -8.44 -19.80 -55.05
N VAL A 752 -8.55 -21.10 -54.76
CA VAL A 752 -9.76 -21.89 -54.98
C VAL A 752 -10.33 -22.28 -53.62
N TYR A 753 -11.64 -22.45 -53.54
CA TYR A 753 -12.28 -22.98 -52.34
C TYR A 753 -13.15 -24.19 -52.65
N GLU A 754 -13.18 -25.13 -51.72
CA GLU A 754 -14.10 -26.26 -51.67
C GLU A 754 -14.98 -26.11 -50.43
N GLU A 755 -16.30 -26.09 -50.63
CA GLU A 755 -17.27 -26.02 -49.53
C GLU A 755 -17.85 -27.41 -49.24
N ALA A 756 -17.68 -27.86 -48.01
CA ALA A 756 -18.31 -29.06 -47.47
C ALA A 756 -19.43 -28.71 -46.48
N ALA A 757 -20.07 -29.73 -45.91
CA ALA A 757 -21.13 -29.53 -44.93
C ALA A 757 -20.62 -28.86 -43.64
N ASP A 758 -19.46 -29.29 -43.16
CA ASP A 758 -18.86 -28.92 -41.87
C ASP A 758 -17.73 -27.89 -41.99
N ARG A 759 -17.15 -27.69 -43.18
CA ARG A 759 -15.96 -26.85 -43.37
C ARG A 759 -15.91 -26.16 -44.74
N ILE A 760 -15.09 -25.11 -44.81
CA ILE A 760 -14.66 -24.44 -46.05
C ILE A 760 -13.15 -24.60 -46.15
N HIS A 761 -12.66 -25.19 -47.24
CA HIS A 761 -11.23 -25.35 -47.49
C HIS A 761 -10.80 -24.39 -48.61
N ILE A 762 -9.88 -23.48 -48.33
CA ILE A 762 -9.39 -22.45 -49.26
C ILE A 762 -7.90 -22.71 -49.49
N TYR A 763 -7.47 -22.85 -50.74
CA TYR A 763 -6.08 -23.20 -51.02
C TYR A 763 -5.55 -22.73 -52.39
N ASN A 764 -4.23 -22.67 -52.49
CA ASN A 764 -3.44 -22.67 -53.73
C ASN A 764 -2.14 -23.47 -53.50
N GLU A 765 -1.08 -23.25 -54.29
CA GLU A 765 0.22 -23.92 -54.13
C GLU A 765 0.92 -23.64 -52.78
N ASN A 766 0.72 -22.45 -52.22
CA ASN A 766 1.45 -21.96 -51.04
C ASN A 766 0.53 -21.83 -49.82
N THR A 767 -0.74 -21.51 -50.01
CA THR A 767 -1.70 -21.17 -48.96
C THR A 767 -2.70 -22.28 -48.78
N ASN A 768 -2.97 -22.66 -47.54
CA ASN A 768 -3.98 -23.64 -47.17
C ASN A 768 -4.67 -23.18 -45.88
N VAL A 769 -5.96 -22.86 -46.00
CA VAL A 769 -6.80 -22.36 -44.91
C VAL A 769 -8.03 -23.25 -44.79
N VAL A 770 -8.30 -23.75 -43.59
CA VAL A 770 -9.49 -24.54 -43.27
C VAL A 770 -10.32 -23.78 -42.26
N PHE A 771 -11.58 -23.51 -42.59
CA PHE A 771 -12.54 -22.79 -41.75
C PHE A 771 -13.71 -23.69 -41.37
N SER A 772 -14.06 -23.73 -40.07
CA SER A 772 -15.15 -24.52 -39.51
C SER A 772 -16.49 -23.82 -39.72
N LYS A 773 -17.49 -24.52 -40.25
CA LYS A 773 -18.87 -24.03 -40.28
C LYS A 773 -19.63 -24.31 -38.98
N GLU A 774 -19.08 -25.17 -38.12
CA GLU A 774 -19.66 -25.52 -36.82
C GLU A 774 -19.25 -24.54 -35.72
N THR A 775 -18.00 -24.09 -35.72
CA THR A 775 -17.46 -23.15 -34.71
C THR A 775 -17.27 -21.73 -35.23
N ALA A 776 -17.38 -21.52 -36.55
CA ALA A 776 -17.08 -20.24 -37.22
C ALA A 776 -15.64 -19.74 -36.97
N GLU A 777 -14.66 -20.65 -36.99
CA GLU A 777 -13.24 -20.38 -36.71
C GLU A 777 -12.32 -21.02 -37.75
N PHE A 778 -11.11 -20.48 -37.86
CA PHE A 778 -10.01 -21.14 -38.56
C PHE A 778 -9.53 -22.37 -37.77
N ILE A 779 -9.68 -23.55 -38.39
CA ILE A 779 -9.10 -24.81 -37.90
C ILE A 779 -7.60 -24.86 -38.21
N SER A 780 -7.17 -24.23 -39.31
CA SER A 780 -5.77 -24.21 -39.72
C SER A 780 -5.53 -23.07 -40.71
N VAL A 781 -4.50 -22.28 -40.48
CA VAL A 781 -3.93 -21.33 -41.44
C VAL A 781 -2.48 -21.72 -41.70
N ARG A 782 -2.18 -22.13 -42.93
CA ARG A 782 -0.87 -22.58 -43.37
C ARG A 782 -0.38 -21.81 -44.58
N TYR A 783 0.90 -21.51 -44.58
CA TYR A 783 1.61 -20.93 -45.71
C TYR A 783 2.92 -21.71 -45.94
N ASN A 784 3.25 -22.05 -47.19
CA ASN A 784 4.39 -22.90 -47.57
C ASN A 784 4.49 -24.20 -46.73
N ASN A 785 3.35 -24.85 -46.49
CA ASN A 785 3.21 -26.06 -45.64
C ASN A 785 3.62 -25.88 -44.16
N GLN A 786 3.79 -24.66 -43.67
CA GLN A 786 4.06 -24.38 -42.25
C GLN A 786 2.81 -23.86 -41.56
N ASP A 787 2.61 -24.26 -40.30
CA ASP A 787 1.48 -23.83 -39.46
C ASP A 787 1.74 -22.45 -38.85
N TYR A 788 0.72 -21.58 -38.92
CA TYR A 788 0.76 -20.23 -38.37
C TYR A 788 -0.17 -20.09 -37.17
N PHE A 789 -1.48 -20.13 -37.37
CA PHE A 789 -2.45 -19.99 -36.29
C PHE A 789 -3.80 -20.65 -36.59
N THR A 790 -4.63 -20.71 -35.56
CA THR A 790 -6.04 -21.13 -35.56
C THR A 790 -6.89 -20.08 -34.83
N GLY A 791 -8.21 -20.25 -34.77
CA GLY A 791 -9.12 -19.34 -34.08
C GLY A 791 -9.70 -18.27 -35.01
N GLY A 792 -9.61 -17.00 -34.64
CA GLY A 792 -10.21 -15.86 -35.36
C GLY A 792 -11.68 -15.62 -35.05
N ALA A 793 -12.23 -16.23 -33.99
CA ALA A 793 -13.57 -15.92 -33.48
C ALA A 793 -13.58 -14.63 -32.65
N ASN A 794 -14.78 -14.08 -32.50
CA ASN A 794 -15.00 -12.94 -31.60
C ASN A 794 -14.84 -13.38 -30.15
N ASN A 795 -14.25 -12.52 -29.32
CA ASN A 795 -14.17 -12.70 -27.89
C ASN A 795 -14.72 -11.47 -27.15
N PHE A 796 -15.50 -11.74 -26.12
CA PHE A 796 -16.19 -10.75 -25.29
C PHE A 796 -15.95 -10.97 -23.79
N TYR A 797 -14.91 -11.74 -23.42
CA TYR A 797 -14.60 -12.08 -22.05
C TYR A 797 -13.10 -11.92 -21.73
N ARG A 798 -12.82 -11.59 -20.47
CA ARG A 798 -11.47 -11.57 -19.87
C ARG A 798 -11.53 -12.30 -18.53
N PRO A 799 -10.46 -12.96 -18.08
CA PRO A 799 -10.40 -13.49 -16.72
C PRO A 799 -10.55 -12.31 -15.74
N PRO A 800 -11.52 -12.34 -14.80
CA PRO A 800 -11.82 -11.18 -13.96
C PRO A 800 -10.60 -10.69 -13.18
N THR A 801 -10.37 -9.38 -13.15
CA THR A 801 -9.42 -8.78 -12.21
C THR A 801 -9.96 -8.85 -10.76
N GLY A 802 -9.14 -8.45 -9.79
CA GLY A 802 -9.60 -8.28 -8.40
C GLY A 802 -10.75 -7.28 -8.27
N ILE A 803 -10.80 -6.26 -9.14
CA ILE A 803 -11.87 -5.26 -9.18
C ILE A 803 -13.12 -5.79 -9.88
N ASP A 804 -12.95 -6.57 -10.96
CA ASP A 804 -14.05 -7.21 -11.66
C ASP A 804 -14.81 -8.20 -10.76
N ALA A 805 -14.05 -8.99 -9.98
CA ALA A 805 -14.58 -10.02 -9.09
C ALA A 805 -15.28 -9.43 -7.86
N GLY A 806 -14.85 -8.27 -7.35
CA GLY A 806 -15.44 -7.65 -6.18
C GLY A 806 -15.43 -8.55 -4.94
N VAL A 807 -16.55 -8.58 -4.21
CA VAL A 807 -16.83 -9.53 -3.13
C VAL A 807 -17.83 -10.58 -3.63
N PRO A 808 -17.40 -11.83 -3.89
CA PRO A 808 -18.28 -12.86 -4.43
C PRO A 808 -19.53 -13.10 -3.57
N GLY A 809 -20.71 -13.04 -4.19
CA GLY A 809 -21.99 -13.36 -3.55
C GLY A 809 -22.53 -12.33 -2.54
N GLU A 810 -21.79 -11.25 -2.25
CA GLU A 810 -22.25 -10.18 -1.33
C GLU A 810 -22.63 -8.89 -2.06
N THR A 811 -21.89 -8.51 -3.11
CA THR A 811 -22.15 -7.30 -3.88
C THR A 811 -22.34 -7.58 -5.36
N LEU A 812 -23.03 -6.67 -6.04
CA LEU A 812 -23.11 -6.67 -7.51
C LEU A 812 -21.73 -6.30 -8.07
N ASN A 813 -21.07 -7.24 -8.72
CA ASN A 813 -19.75 -7.08 -9.34
C ASN A 813 -19.81 -7.35 -10.86
N TYR A 814 -18.71 -7.08 -11.57
CA TYR A 814 -18.67 -7.24 -13.03
C TYR A 814 -18.60 -8.70 -13.45
N ALA A 815 -17.82 -9.51 -12.73
CA ALA A 815 -17.63 -10.93 -13.05
C ALA A 815 -18.94 -11.71 -13.03
N ASP A 816 -19.78 -11.50 -12.02
CA ASP A 816 -21.09 -12.17 -11.89
C ASP A 816 -22.06 -11.75 -12.99
N ASP A 817 -22.08 -10.46 -13.35
CA ASP A 817 -22.84 -9.95 -14.49
C ASP A 817 -22.42 -10.65 -15.79
N TRP A 818 -21.11 -10.75 -16.04
CA TRP A 818 -20.56 -11.38 -17.24
C TRP A 818 -20.86 -12.89 -17.30
N ARG A 819 -20.69 -13.60 -16.18
CA ARG A 819 -21.00 -15.03 -16.08
C ARG A 819 -22.51 -15.29 -16.19
N SER A 820 -23.36 -14.40 -15.69
CA SER A 820 -24.82 -14.52 -15.85
C SER A 820 -25.28 -14.42 -17.30
N LEU A 821 -24.55 -13.68 -18.14
CA LEU A 821 -24.73 -13.66 -19.58
C LEU A 821 -24.08 -14.85 -20.30
N GLY A 822 -23.26 -15.63 -19.60
CA GLY A 822 -22.50 -16.76 -20.14
C GLY A 822 -21.28 -16.35 -20.96
N LEU A 823 -20.73 -15.14 -20.76
CA LEU A 823 -19.58 -14.62 -21.52
C LEU A 823 -18.31 -15.48 -21.33
N ASP A 824 -18.21 -16.19 -20.21
CA ASP A 824 -17.15 -17.15 -19.85
C ASP A 824 -17.23 -18.48 -20.61
N SER A 825 -18.17 -18.63 -21.55
CA SER A 825 -18.37 -19.84 -22.34
C SER A 825 -18.39 -19.56 -23.85
N ASP A 826 -18.29 -20.59 -24.70
CA ASP A 826 -18.38 -20.42 -26.17
C ASP A 826 -19.83 -20.45 -26.70
N GLN A 827 -20.78 -19.87 -25.96
CA GLN A 827 -22.19 -19.89 -26.34
C GLN A 827 -22.48 -18.95 -27.52
N LYS A 828 -22.68 -19.54 -28.69
CA LYS A 828 -22.98 -18.81 -29.93
C LYS A 828 -23.96 -19.55 -30.84
N GLU A 829 -24.78 -18.79 -31.55
CA GLU A 829 -25.69 -19.29 -32.59
C GLU A 829 -25.25 -18.75 -33.95
N ILE A 830 -24.71 -19.63 -34.80
CA ILE A 830 -24.34 -19.28 -36.17
C ILE A 830 -25.62 -19.13 -37.01
N LYS A 831 -25.97 -17.88 -37.32
CA LYS A 831 -27.15 -17.55 -38.13
C LYS A 831 -26.92 -17.80 -39.61
N ARG A 832 -25.71 -17.48 -40.11
CA ARG A 832 -25.39 -17.60 -41.53
C ARG A 832 -23.88 -17.63 -41.77
N ILE A 833 -23.43 -18.50 -42.65
CA ILE A 833 -22.09 -18.46 -43.25
C ILE A 833 -22.25 -18.44 -44.78
N ARG A 834 -21.53 -17.54 -45.45
CA ARG A 834 -21.45 -17.48 -46.92
C ARG A 834 -19.99 -17.39 -47.34
N VAL A 835 -19.63 -18.12 -48.38
CA VAL A 835 -18.33 -18.01 -49.02
C VAL A 835 -18.50 -17.59 -50.48
N TYR A 836 -17.63 -16.72 -50.97
CA TYR A 836 -17.59 -16.35 -52.37
C TYR A 836 -16.16 -16.00 -52.80
N ALA A 837 -15.86 -16.30 -54.07
CA ALA A 837 -14.62 -15.89 -54.69
C ALA A 837 -14.68 -14.42 -55.10
N ALA A 838 -13.64 -13.66 -54.77
CA ALA A 838 -13.39 -12.33 -55.27
C ALA A 838 -12.13 -12.35 -56.17
N PRO A 839 -11.88 -11.34 -57.02
CA PRO A 839 -10.75 -11.36 -57.95
C PRO A 839 -9.36 -11.56 -57.32
N ALA A 840 -9.20 -11.19 -56.05
CA ALA A 840 -7.91 -11.21 -55.34
C ALA A 840 -7.92 -12.04 -54.04
N SER A 841 -9.08 -12.51 -53.59
CA SER A 841 -9.26 -13.17 -52.29
C SER A 841 -10.47 -14.11 -52.30
N VAL A 842 -10.57 -14.98 -51.30
CA VAL A 842 -11.82 -15.68 -50.97
C VAL A 842 -12.40 -15.04 -49.73
N ILE A 843 -13.66 -14.66 -49.78
CA ILE A 843 -14.34 -13.97 -48.68
C ILE A 843 -15.30 -14.93 -47.98
N ILE A 844 -15.18 -15.03 -46.66
CA ILE A 844 -16.13 -15.71 -45.78
C ILE A 844 -16.89 -14.64 -44.98
N GLN A 845 -18.20 -14.55 -45.17
CA GLN A 845 -19.09 -13.74 -44.34
C GLN A 845 -19.79 -14.61 -43.31
N VAL A 846 -19.63 -14.27 -42.04
CA VAL A 846 -20.20 -14.98 -40.90
C VAL A 846 -21.11 -14.04 -40.13
N HIS A 847 -22.33 -14.50 -39.88
CA HIS A 847 -23.29 -13.83 -39.00
C HIS A 847 -23.56 -14.74 -37.80
N VAL A 848 -23.20 -14.26 -36.60
CA VAL A 848 -23.33 -15.03 -35.35
C VAL A 848 -24.00 -14.17 -34.28
N LEU A 849 -24.91 -14.79 -33.53
CA LEU A 849 -25.46 -14.24 -32.29
C LEU A 849 -24.76 -14.91 -31.10
N TYR A 850 -23.89 -14.16 -30.42
CA TYR A 850 -23.22 -14.60 -29.20
C TYR A 850 -24.11 -14.30 -27.99
N HIS A 851 -24.20 -15.26 -27.07
CA HIS A 851 -24.88 -15.12 -25.77
C HIS A 851 -26.32 -14.57 -25.85
N GLY A 852 -27.00 -14.81 -26.98
CA GLY A 852 -28.36 -14.32 -27.24
C GLY A 852 -28.51 -12.79 -27.34
N CYS A 853 -27.45 -12.00 -27.21
CA CYS A 853 -27.54 -10.53 -27.09
C CYS A 853 -26.46 -9.74 -27.85
N ILE A 854 -25.41 -10.39 -28.37
CA ILE A 854 -24.34 -9.73 -29.12
C ILE A 854 -24.35 -10.25 -30.55
N GLU A 855 -24.76 -9.42 -31.51
CA GLU A 855 -24.84 -9.80 -32.92
C GLU A 855 -23.56 -9.38 -33.64
N THR A 856 -22.96 -10.27 -34.42
CA THR A 856 -21.71 -10.01 -35.14
C THR A 856 -21.87 -10.31 -36.62
N LEU A 857 -21.37 -9.41 -37.45
CA LEU A 857 -21.19 -9.63 -38.88
C LEU A 857 -19.69 -9.51 -39.17
N THR A 858 -19.04 -10.65 -39.33
CA THR A 858 -17.59 -10.75 -39.55
C THR A 858 -17.34 -11.18 -40.99
N GLU A 859 -16.51 -10.41 -41.70
CA GLU A 859 -16.04 -10.71 -43.04
C GLU A 859 -14.54 -11.02 -42.99
N TYR A 860 -14.18 -12.25 -43.32
CA TYR A 860 -12.80 -12.70 -43.47
C TYR A 860 -12.45 -12.69 -44.96
N ALA A 861 -11.56 -11.81 -45.39
CA ALA A 861 -10.98 -11.80 -46.73
C ALA A 861 -9.62 -12.51 -46.70
N ILE A 862 -9.59 -13.75 -47.18
CA ILE A 862 -8.40 -14.60 -47.25
C ILE A 862 -7.66 -14.31 -48.55
N GLY A 863 -6.44 -13.78 -48.46
CA GLY A 863 -5.56 -13.55 -49.58
C GLY A 863 -4.62 -14.73 -49.86
N GLY A 864 -3.88 -14.64 -50.98
CA GLY A 864 -2.76 -15.53 -51.26
C GLY A 864 -1.67 -15.47 -50.20
N LYS A 865 -1.54 -14.35 -49.46
CA LYS A 865 -0.70 -14.22 -48.28
C LYS A 865 -1.37 -13.25 -47.29
N GLY A 866 -1.80 -13.74 -46.13
CA GLY A 866 -2.48 -12.94 -45.10
C GLY A 866 -4.01 -12.96 -45.15
N ILE A 867 -4.64 -12.40 -44.11
CA ILE A 867 -6.09 -12.35 -43.89
C ILE A 867 -6.48 -10.96 -43.39
N GLU A 868 -7.49 -10.36 -44.03
CA GLU A 868 -8.14 -9.14 -43.53
C GLU A 868 -9.50 -9.51 -42.91
N ILE A 869 -9.82 -8.93 -41.77
CA ILE A 869 -11.02 -9.22 -40.99
C ILE A 869 -11.74 -7.90 -40.72
N THR A 870 -12.90 -7.71 -41.35
CA THR A 870 -13.80 -6.59 -41.05
C THR A 870 -14.92 -7.08 -40.17
N ASN A 871 -15.19 -6.40 -39.07
CA ASN A 871 -16.17 -6.86 -38.10
C ASN A 871 -17.11 -5.74 -37.69
N THR A 872 -18.41 -6.05 -37.64
CA THR A 872 -19.46 -5.20 -37.07
C THR A 872 -20.07 -5.94 -35.90
N VAL A 873 -19.99 -5.37 -34.71
CA VAL A 873 -20.53 -5.93 -33.47
C VAL A 873 -21.66 -5.01 -32.99
N VAL A 874 -22.86 -5.57 -32.82
CA VAL A 874 -24.00 -4.91 -32.19
C VAL A 874 -24.13 -5.45 -30.77
N ASN A 875 -23.68 -4.67 -29.80
CA ASN A 875 -23.77 -4.99 -28.39
C ASN A 875 -25.16 -4.59 -27.84
N ASN A 876 -26.02 -5.56 -27.56
CA ASN A 876 -27.27 -5.36 -26.82
C ASN A 876 -27.24 -5.98 -25.41
N ALA A 877 -26.07 -6.40 -24.92
CA ALA A 877 -25.92 -7.03 -23.61
C ALA A 877 -26.38 -6.09 -22.49
N ASN A 878 -27.14 -6.62 -21.52
CA ASN A 878 -27.72 -5.83 -20.44
C ASN A 878 -26.83 -5.83 -19.19
N VAL A 879 -25.60 -5.36 -19.37
CA VAL A 879 -24.58 -5.19 -18.31
C VAL A 879 -24.02 -3.77 -18.36
N ASP A 880 -23.38 -3.33 -17.28
CA ASP A 880 -22.78 -1.98 -17.20
C ASP A 880 -21.70 -1.77 -18.26
N THR A 881 -20.86 -2.78 -18.48
CA THR A 881 -19.85 -2.79 -19.54
C THR A 881 -19.56 -4.22 -19.98
N LEU A 882 -19.23 -4.42 -21.26
CA LEU A 882 -18.50 -5.63 -21.68
C LEU A 882 -17.02 -5.51 -21.28
N PRO A 883 -16.31 -6.62 -21.01
CA PRO A 883 -14.89 -6.57 -20.68
C PRO A 883 -14.01 -6.26 -21.90
N ARG A 884 -14.37 -6.78 -23.07
CA ARG A 884 -13.66 -6.53 -24.33
C ARG A 884 -14.54 -6.74 -25.56
N ILE A 885 -14.11 -6.19 -26.70
CA ILE A 885 -14.61 -6.50 -28.05
C ILE A 885 -13.40 -6.73 -28.95
N GLY A 886 -13.15 -7.98 -29.31
CA GLY A 886 -11.99 -8.35 -30.12
C GLY A 886 -12.06 -9.73 -30.74
N LEU A 887 -10.89 -10.21 -31.17
CA LEU A 887 -10.68 -11.50 -31.82
C LEU A 887 -9.63 -12.30 -31.05
N SER A 888 -9.81 -13.62 -30.97
CA SER A 888 -8.84 -14.52 -30.33
C SER A 888 -8.19 -15.46 -31.33
N PHE A 889 -6.88 -15.61 -31.23
CA PHE A 889 -6.07 -16.46 -32.09
C PHE A 889 -5.19 -17.38 -31.25
N THR A 890 -4.89 -18.56 -31.79
CA THR A 890 -4.01 -19.52 -31.12
C THR A 890 -2.88 -19.92 -32.05
N PHE A 891 -1.66 -19.63 -31.63
CA PHE A 891 -0.40 -19.95 -32.30
C PHE A 891 0.25 -21.18 -31.65
N PRO A 892 1.05 -21.97 -32.40
CA PRO A 892 1.90 -23.00 -31.82
C PRO A 892 2.87 -22.44 -30.76
N ALA A 893 3.26 -23.25 -29.77
CA ALA A 893 4.20 -22.86 -28.69
C ALA A 893 5.54 -22.23 -29.14
N ALA A 894 5.97 -22.44 -30.39
CA ALA A 894 7.20 -21.86 -30.92
C ALA A 894 7.13 -20.34 -31.15
N TRP A 895 5.93 -19.74 -31.20
CA TRP A 895 5.70 -18.32 -31.47
C TRP A 895 5.91 -17.45 -30.23
N LYS A 896 7.15 -17.37 -29.76
CA LYS A 896 7.50 -16.79 -28.46
C LYS A 896 7.98 -15.34 -28.51
N SER A 897 8.17 -14.74 -29.67
CA SER A 897 8.73 -13.38 -29.80
C SER A 897 7.72 -12.39 -30.32
N ILE A 898 7.65 -11.22 -29.68
CA ILE A 898 6.79 -10.11 -30.09
C ILE A 898 7.56 -8.81 -30.31
N LYS A 899 7.06 -7.99 -31.23
CA LYS A 899 7.52 -6.62 -31.46
C LYS A 899 6.34 -5.74 -31.80
N TRP A 900 6.11 -4.65 -31.07
CA TRP A 900 4.96 -3.78 -31.34
C TRP A 900 5.35 -2.31 -31.37
N TYR A 901 4.55 -1.52 -32.08
CA TYR A 901 4.57 -0.06 -31.99
C TYR A 901 3.29 0.39 -31.30
N GLY A 902 3.39 0.85 -30.06
CA GLY A 902 2.26 1.17 -29.19
C GLY A 902 2.74 1.51 -27.80
N ARG A 903 1.88 1.42 -26.77
CA ARG A 903 2.32 1.70 -25.40
C ARG A 903 3.15 0.58 -24.79
N GLY A 904 4.19 0.93 -24.03
CA GLY A 904 5.03 -0.03 -23.33
C GLY A 904 6.12 0.62 -22.45
N PRO A 905 7.06 -0.18 -21.90
CA PRO A 905 7.18 -1.63 -22.10
C PRO A 905 6.26 -2.46 -21.19
N TRP A 906 5.83 -1.92 -20.05
CA TRP A 906 4.99 -2.64 -19.08
C TRP A 906 3.51 -2.70 -19.48
N GLU A 907 2.76 -3.51 -18.75
CA GLU A 907 1.31 -3.67 -18.89
C GLU A 907 0.58 -2.33 -18.66
N ASN A 908 -0.40 -2.04 -19.53
CA ASN A 908 -1.20 -0.81 -19.48
C ASN A 908 -2.61 -1.04 -20.06
N TYR A 909 -3.58 -0.30 -19.54
CA TYR A 909 -5.01 -0.38 -19.91
C TYR A 909 -5.59 1.01 -20.15
N ALA A 910 -6.81 1.07 -20.71
CA ALA A 910 -7.45 2.31 -21.16
C ALA A 910 -7.41 3.46 -20.12
N ASP A 911 -7.53 3.13 -18.84
CA ASP A 911 -7.55 4.02 -17.68
C ASP A 911 -6.26 3.99 -16.83
N ARG A 912 -5.21 3.28 -17.26
CA ARG A 912 -3.90 3.19 -16.59
C ARG A 912 -2.77 3.05 -17.61
N LYS A 913 -2.36 4.16 -18.23
CA LYS A 913 -1.42 4.13 -19.36
C LYS A 913 -0.50 5.34 -19.54
N THR A 914 -0.53 6.32 -18.64
CA THR A 914 0.22 7.58 -18.83
C THR A 914 1.73 7.43 -18.61
N ALA A 915 2.15 6.45 -17.82
CA ALA A 915 3.56 6.09 -17.69
C ALA A 915 4.07 5.26 -18.88
N ALA A 916 3.20 4.56 -19.61
CA ALA A 916 3.57 3.73 -20.75
C ALA A 916 3.58 4.59 -22.04
N PHE A 917 4.77 4.84 -22.59
CA PHE A 917 4.93 5.68 -23.77
C PHE A 917 4.64 4.93 -25.05
N VAL A 918 4.19 5.66 -26.07
CA VAL A 918 4.14 5.17 -27.44
C VAL A 918 5.56 5.06 -27.98
N GLY A 919 5.96 3.86 -28.38
CA GLY A 919 7.29 3.53 -28.88
C GLY A 919 7.35 2.13 -29.48
N ILE A 920 8.51 1.77 -30.06
CA ILE A 920 8.76 0.41 -30.55
C ILE A 920 9.37 -0.42 -29.42
N TYR A 921 8.72 -1.53 -29.09
CA TYR A 921 9.14 -2.45 -28.04
C TYR A 921 9.28 -3.87 -28.59
N GLU A 922 10.16 -4.65 -27.98
CA GLU A 922 10.38 -6.07 -28.26
C GLU A 922 10.38 -6.83 -26.94
N SER A 923 9.78 -8.02 -26.91
CA SER A 923 9.76 -8.88 -25.73
C SER A 923 9.43 -10.33 -26.12
N SER A 924 9.56 -11.25 -25.16
CA SER A 924 9.00 -12.59 -25.28
C SER A 924 7.55 -12.66 -24.78
N VAL A 925 6.82 -13.69 -25.19
CA VAL A 925 5.47 -14.00 -24.68
C VAL A 925 5.50 -14.30 -23.18
N GLU A 926 6.56 -14.94 -22.70
CA GLU A 926 6.72 -15.28 -21.27
C GLU A 926 6.82 -14.03 -20.39
N GLU A 927 7.57 -13.02 -20.85
CA GLU A 927 7.70 -11.73 -20.17
C GLU A 927 6.42 -10.88 -20.16
N GLN A 928 5.36 -11.28 -20.90
CA GLN A 928 4.05 -10.60 -20.83
C GLN A 928 3.17 -11.12 -19.69
N HIS A 929 3.52 -12.25 -19.08
CA HIS A 929 2.83 -12.74 -17.90
C HIS A 929 3.22 -11.89 -16.67
N VAL A 930 2.23 -11.38 -15.95
CA VAL A 930 2.42 -10.72 -14.67
C VAL A 930 1.95 -11.68 -13.57
N PRO A 931 2.83 -12.08 -12.63
CA PRO A 931 2.54 -13.14 -11.65
C PRO A 931 1.71 -12.60 -10.48
N TYR A 932 0.50 -12.13 -10.76
CA TYR A 932 -0.50 -11.88 -9.72
C TYR A 932 -0.78 -13.18 -8.95
N ILE A 933 -0.76 -13.13 -7.61
CA ILE A 933 -0.88 -14.32 -6.75
C ILE A 933 -2.15 -15.11 -7.08
N VAL A 934 -3.27 -14.40 -7.23
CA VAL A 934 -4.45 -14.91 -7.93
C VAL A 934 -4.25 -14.56 -9.40
N PRO A 935 -4.12 -15.55 -10.31
CA PRO A 935 -4.01 -15.27 -11.74
C PRO A 935 -5.25 -14.54 -12.25
N VAL A 936 -5.05 -13.43 -12.96
CA VAL A 936 -6.10 -12.56 -13.50
C VAL A 936 -5.71 -12.04 -14.89
N GLU A 937 -6.60 -11.27 -15.52
CA GLU A 937 -6.27 -10.51 -16.74
C GLU A 937 -5.00 -9.68 -16.53
N CYS A 938 -4.04 -9.83 -17.45
CA CYS A 938 -2.73 -9.19 -17.39
C CYS A 938 -2.08 -9.06 -18.78
N GLY A 939 -0.95 -8.35 -18.85
CA GLY A 939 -0.09 -8.23 -20.02
C GLY A 939 -0.54 -7.23 -21.09
N GLY A 940 -1.75 -6.66 -20.95
CA GLY A 940 -2.36 -5.76 -21.93
C GLY A 940 -1.49 -4.58 -22.39
N LYS A 941 -1.62 -4.23 -23.68
CA LYS A 941 -0.97 -3.08 -24.34
C LYS A 941 -1.99 -2.24 -25.09
N GLU A 942 -2.12 -0.96 -24.74
CA GLU A 942 -3.02 -0.01 -25.40
C GLU A 942 -2.37 0.76 -26.55
N ASP A 943 -3.24 1.41 -27.32
CA ASP A 943 -2.90 2.32 -28.41
C ASP A 943 -1.88 1.68 -29.40
N VAL A 944 -2.06 0.43 -29.79
CA VAL A 944 -1.11 -0.29 -30.67
C VAL A 944 -1.41 -0.04 -32.14
N ARG A 945 -0.38 0.33 -32.90
CA ARG A 945 -0.41 0.57 -34.36
C ARG A 945 -0.16 -0.71 -35.13
N PHE A 946 0.87 -1.46 -34.73
CA PHE A 946 1.17 -2.78 -35.27
C PHE A 946 1.79 -3.69 -34.22
N LEU A 947 1.66 -5.00 -34.42
CA LEU A 947 2.30 -6.06 -33.65
C LEU A 947 2.88 -7.09 -34.61
N TYR A 948 4.11 -7.51 -34.38
CA TYR A 948 4.68 -8.72 -34.96
C TYR A 948 4.67 -9.82 -33.90
N VAL A 949 4.21 -11.00 -34.28
CA VAL A 949 4.42 -12.25 -33.54
C VAL A 949 5.29 -13.14 -34.40
N SER A 950 6.31 -13.78 -33.83
CA SER A 950 7.35 -14.49 -34.60
C SER A 950 7.72 -15.84 -33.99
N ALA A 951 8.05 -16.80 -34.87
CA ALA A 951 8.67 -18.08 -34.55
C ALA A 951 9.77 -18.37 -35.58
N ASP A 952 11.03 -18.41 -35.16
CA ASP A 952 12.19 -18.63 -36.04
C ASP A 952 12.24 -17.62 -37.21
N ASP A 953 12.10 -18.10 -38.44
CA ASP A 953 12.05 -17.32 -39.68
C ASP A 953 10.63 -16.87 -40.07
N ARG A 954 9.59 -17.30 -39.36
CA ARG A 954 8.19 -16.96 -39.65
C ARG A 954 7.73 -15.76 -38.83
N LYS A 955 6.97 -14.87 -39.46
CA LYS A 955 6.37 -13.69 -38.81
C LYS A 955 4.94 -13.46 -39.25
N VAL A 956 4.10 -13.05 -38.31
CA VAL A 956 2.77 -12.50 -38.57
C VAL A 956 2.76 -11.05 -38.10
N LYS A 957 2.43 -10.13 -39.00
CA LYS A 957 2.23 -8.72 -38.68
C LYS A 957 0.73 -8.44 -38.57
N VAL A 958 0.30 -7.99 -37.42
CA VAL A 958 -1.04 -7.51 -37.11
C VAL A 958 -1.07 -5.99 -37.28
N THR A 959 -2.05 -5.49 -38.00
CA THR A 959 -2.35 -4.05 -38.17
C THR A 959 -3.86 -3.83 -38.08
N SER A 960 -4.28 -2.59 -37.87
CA SER A 960 -5.70 -2.21 -37.82
C SER A 960 -5.92 -0.89 -38.53
N ALA A 961 -7.16 -0.61 -38.93
CA ALA A 961 -7.55 0.70 -39.48
C ALA A 961 -7.53 1.83 -38.41
N GLY A 962 -7.38 1.48 -37.14
CA GLY A 962 -7.11 2.40 -36.03
C GLY A 962 -6.13 1.76 -35.05
N HIS A 963 -6.03 2.30 -33.84
CA HIS A 963 -5.30 1.62 -32.78
C HIS A 963 -6.09 0.43 -32.24
N PHE A 964 -5.38 -0.55 -31.69
CA PHE A 964 -5.96 -1.70 -31.02
C PHE A 964 -5.28 -1.96 -29.69
N HIS A 965 -5.94 -2.75 -28.84
CA HIS A 965 -5.34 -3.34 -27.64
C HIS A 965 -4.94 -4.78 -27.94
N PHE A 966 -3.84 -5.27 -27.36
CA PHE A 966 -3.57 -6.72 -27.35
C PHE A 966 -3.01 -7.20 -26.02
N ASP A 967 -3.28 -8.47 -25.75
CA ASP A 967 -2.57 -9.29 -24.77
C ASP A 967 -2.19 -10.63 -25.41
N ILE A 968 -1.10 -11.25 -24.94
CA ILE A 968 -0.57 -12.49 -25.51
C ILE A 968 0.08 -13.34 -24.43
N HIS A 969 -0.35 -14.59 -24.31
CA HIS A 969 -0.01 -15.46 -23.18
C HIS A 969 0.26 -16.89 -23.60
N GLN A 970 0.98 -17.64 -22.75
CA GLN A 970 1.08 -19.09 -22.89
C GLN A 970 -0.17 -19.80 -22.35
N TYR A 971 -0.96 -19.15 -21.49
CA TYR A 971 -2.15 -19.71 -20.89
C TYR A 971 -3.41 -19.11 -21.51
N SER A 972 -4.46 -19.92 -21.63
CA SER A 972 -5.77 -19.47 -22.11
C SER A 972 -6.51 -18.66 -21.04
N ILE A 973 -7.50 -17.87 -21.47
CA ILE A 973 -8.42 -17.16 -20.57
C ILE A 973 -9.03 -18.10 -19.53
N GLY A 974 -9.45 -19.29 -19.96
CA GLY A 974 -10.03 -20.28 -19.05
C GLY A 974 -9.03 -20.83 -18.03
N GLN A 975 -7.73 -20.88 -18.35
CA GLN A 975 -6.72 -21.29 -17.36
C GLN A 975 -6.52 -20.20 -16.29
N TYR A 976 -6.47 -18.92 -16.71
CA TYR A 976 -6.41 -17.81 -15.76
C TYR A 976 -7.65 -17.75 -14.85
N ASP A 977 -8.86 -17.80 -15.42
CA ASP A 977 -10.11 -17.65 -14.65
C ASP A 977 -10.39 -18.81 -13.67
N ASN A 978 -9.80 -20.00 -13.89
CA ASN A 978 -10.01 -21.16 -13.03
C ASN A 978 -8.89 -21.39 -11.99
N ALA A 979 -7.76 -20.68 -12.08
CA ALA A 979 -6.62 -20.90 -11.20
C ALA A 979 -6.73 -20.04 -9.93
N ALA A 980 -6.55 -20.66 -8.77
CA ALA A 980 -6.45 -19.94 -7.49
C ALA A 980 -5.01 -19.47 -7.18
N TYR A 981 -4.03 -20.11 -7.83
CA TYR A 981 -2.60 -19.86 -7.71
C TYR A 981 -1.88 -20.12 -9.05
N GLU A 982 -0.70 -19.53 -9.23
CA GLU A 982 0.09 -19.64 -10.46
C GLU A 982 0.46 -21.09 -10.86
N ASP A 983 0.75 -21.95 -9.89
CA ASP A 983 1.06 -23.37 -10.12
C ASP A 983 -0.14 -24.19 -10.64
N GLU A 984 -1.35 -23.64 -10.59
CA GLU A 984 -2.58 -24.25 -11.09
C GLU A 984 -2.88 -23.91 -12.56
N LEU A 985 -2.16 -22.97 -13.17
CA LEU A 985 -2.30 -22.62 -14.59
C LEU A 985 -1.99 -23.81 -15.52
N GLY A 986 -1.20 -24.78 -15.04
CA GLY A 986 -0.84 -26.00 -15.76
C GLY A 986 0.18 -25.76 -16.88
N THR A 987 0.21 -26.64 -17.87
CA THR A 987 1.10 -26.54 -19.03
C THR A 987 0.32 -26.17 -20.29
N SER A 988 0.95 -25.45 -21.22
CA SER A 988 0.36 -25.14 -22.52
C SER A 988 1.35 -25.36 -23.66
N ASP A 989 0.86 -25.99 -24.73
CA ASP A 989 1.58 -26.18 -26.00
C ASP A 989 1.18 -25.10 -27.05
N SER A 990 0.57 -24.01 -26.60
CA SER A 990 0.04 -22.95 -27.44
C SER A 990 0.35 -21.56 -26.90
N VAL A 991 0.26 -20.57 -27.79
CA VAL A 991 0.31 -19.14 -27.47
C VAL A 991 -1.03 -18.53 -27.87
N PHE A 992 -1.71 -17.90 -26.93
CA PHE A 992 -3.00 -17.26 -27.11
C PHE A 992 -2.79 -15.77 -27.33
N LEU A 993 -3.22 -15.25 -28.47
CA LEU A 993 -3.18 -13.84 -28.82
C LEU A 993 -4.60 -13.31 -28.87
N HIS A 994 -4.87 -12.24 -28.14
CA HIS A 994 -6.13 -11.53 -28.18
C HIS A 994 -5.91 -10.12 -28.73
N ILE A 995 -6.70 -9.74 -29.75
CA ILE A 995 -6.60 -8.45 -30.42
C ILE A 995 -7.96 -7.76 -30.31
N ASP A 996 -7.98 -6.65 -29.59
CA ASP A 996 -9.20 -5.92 -29.30
C ASP A 996 -9.28 -4.59 -30.03
N TYR A 997 -10.47 -4.32 -30.55
CA TYR A 997 -10.84 -2.97 -30.91
C TYR A 997 -10.99 -2.07 -29.67
N LYS A 998 -11.57 -2.63 -28.60
CA LYS A 998 -11.75 -1.94 -27.33
C LYS A 998 -11.67 -2.94 -26.18
N HIS A 999 -10.90 -2.58 -25.16
CA HIS A 999 -10.84 -3.27 -23.87
C HIS A 999 -11.37 -2.31 -22.80
N ALA A 1000 -12.19 -2.80 -21.87
CA ALA A 1000 -12.69 -1.97 -20.78
C ALA A 1000 -11.55 -1.60 -19.82
N GLY A 1001 -11.71 -0.49 -19.12
CA GLY A 1001 -10.80 -0.10 -18.04
C GLY A 1001 -10.68 -1.16 -16.94
N LEU A 1002 -9.74 -0.93 -16.02
CA LEU A 1002 -9.57 -1.73 -14.81
C LEU A 1002 -10.47 -1.24 -13.67
N GLY A 1003 -10.74 0.07 -13.59
CA GLY A 1003 -11.28 0.68 -12.38
C GLY A 1003 -10.26 0.64 -11.23
N GLY A 1004 -10.74 0.77 -10.01
CA GLY A 1004 -9.90 0.76 -8.82
C GLY A 1004 -10.22 1.85 -7.79
N ASP A 1005 -11.35 2.55 -7.91
CA ASP A 1005 -11.79 3.47 -6.85
C ASP A 1005 -12.05 2.71 -5.54
N THR A 1006 -12.62 1.50 -5.62
CA THR A 1006 -12.89 0.55 -4.51
C THR A 1006 -12.62 -0.90 -4.97
N GLY A 1007 -12.64 -1.87 -4.04
CA GLY A 1007 -12.54 -3.30 -4.35
C GLY A 1007 -13.86 -4.08 -4.34
N TRP A 1008 -15.01 -3.43 -4.14
CA TRP A 1008 -16.29 -4.13 -3.86
C TRP A 1008 -17.51 -3.54 -4.59
N THR A 1009 -17.33 -2.46 -5.35
CA THR A 1009 -18.39 -1.88 -6.20
C THR A 1009 -17.93 -1.75 -7.65
N LYS A 1010 -18.89 -1.71 -8.58
CA LYS A 1010 -18.63 -1.38 -9.99
C LYS A 1010 -18.15 0.08 -10.10
N ASN A 1011 -16.91 0.29 -10.52
CA ASN A 1011 -16.26 1.60 -10.48
C ASN A 1011 -15.36 1.92 -11.68
N ILE A 1012 -15.51 1.21 -12.81
CA ILE A 1012 -14.91 1.65 -14.08
C ILE A 1012 -15.61 2.95 -14.49
N HIS A 1013 -14.87 4.03 -14.72
CA HIS A 1013 -15.44 5.34 -15.10
C HIS A 1013 -16.04 5.26 -16.50
N ASP A 1014 -17.12 6.02 -16.76
CA ASP A 1014 -17.97 5.88 -17.95
C ASP A 1014 -17.18 5.98 -19.27
N GLU A 1015 -16.16 6.83 -19.34
CA GLU A 1015 -15.30 7.01 -20.51
C GLU A 1015 -14.46 5.76 -20.87
N TYR A 1016 -14.31 4.82 -19.94
CA TYR A 1016 -13.57 3.56 -20.12
C TYR A 1016 -14.49 2.32 -20.20
N LYS A 1017 -15.81 2.51 -20.22
CA LYS A 1017 -16.79 1.43 -20.41
C LYS A 1017 -16.98 1.09 -21.90
N ILE A 1018 -17.44 -0.13 -22.14
CA ILE A 1018 -17.93 -0.64 -23.43
C ILE A 1018 -19.45 -0.85 -23.30
N GLU A 1019 -20.19 0.22 -23.59
CA GLU A 1019 -21.66 0.25 -23.47
C GLU A 1019 -22.36 -0.41 -24.66
N LYS A 1020 -23.71 -0.44 -24.61
CA LYS A 1020 -24.54 -0.86 -25.75
C LYS A 1020 -24.30 0.04 -26.96
N GLY A 1021 -24.16 -0.56 -28.14
CA GLY A 1021 -23.83 0.20 -29.34
C GLY A 1021 -23.41 -0.66 -30.52
N ILE A 1022 -23.01 0.01 -31.59
CA ILE A 1022 -22.47 -0.62 -32.80
C ILE A 1022 -20.99 -0.29 -32.88
N TYR A 1023 -20.16 -1.32 -32.91
CA TYR A 1023 -18.71 -1.21 -32.99
C TYR A 1023 -18.25 -1.79 -34.33
N VAL A 1024 -17.46 -1.02 -35.08
CA VAL A 1024 -16.95 -1.43 -36.40
C VAL A 1024 -15.45 -1.27 -36.41
N TYR A 1025 -14.76 -2.35 -36.76
CA TYR A 1025 -13.30 -2.37 -36.81
C TYR A 1025 -12.78 -3.31 -37.88
N LYS A 1026 -11.50 -3.15 -38.22
CA LYS A 1026 -10.83 -3.93 -39.24
C LYS A 1026 -9.42 -4.27 -38.79
N ILE A 1027 -9.09 -5.57 -38.78
CA ILE A 1027 -7.76 -6.11 -38.44
C ILE A 1027 -7.19 -6.82 -39.66
N THR A 1028 -5.90 -6.63 -39.93
CA THR A 1028 -5.17 -7.38 -40.97
C THR A 1028 -4.04 -8.17 -40.34
N LEU A 1029 -3.98 -9.48 -40.62
CA LEU A 1029 -2.88 -10.38 -40.29
C LEU A 1029 -2.09 -10.70 -41.56
N GLU A 1030 -0.94 -10.08 -41.74
CA GLU A 1030 -0.03 -10.33 -42.85
C GLU A 1030 0.98 -11.42 -42.48
N ILE A 1031 1.22 -12.36 -43.38
CA ILE A 1031 2.35 -13.30 -43.25
C ILE A 1031 3.57 -12.65 -43.89
N VAL A 1032 4.66 -12.49 -43.12
CA VAL A 1032 5.89 -11.81 -43.54
C VAL A 1032 7.04 -12.82 -43.60
N ASP A 1033 7.88 -12.71 -44.64
CA ASP A 1033 9.07 -13.54 -44.84
C ASP A 1033 10.31 -12.94 -44.15
#